data_AF-A0A1Y5I205-F1
#
_entry.id   AF-A0A1Y5I205-F1
#
_cell.length_a   1.000
_cell.length_b   1.000
_cell.length_c   1.000
_cell.angle_alpha   90.00
_cell.angle_beta   90.00
_cell.angle_gamma   90.00
#
_symmetry.space_group_name_H-M   'P 1'
#
loop_
_entity.id
_entity.type
_entity.pdbx_description
1 polymer ?
#
loop_
_entity_poly.entity_id
_entity_poly.type
_entity_poly.pdbx_seq_one_letter_code
_entity_poly.pdbx_strand_id
1 'polypeptide(L)'
;MERRGTTRVRELSNAHEGVERWIVFSDLHVSKRTMETCREVLRRVSEEARAMKAGVVFLGDFWHARGAIPVEPLNEALQLMSSANWTAPTIMIPGNHDQVTAGGMSHALTPLAKANANIVVFDGPTLYGGALWLPYRRNADELKRAIQETKGEFNAIFCHADVIGASMNETFQARDGLEPALFGGANTYTGHYHKPHVVPNTNITYVGSPYEVSRSEAGQKKELIVLDARTWIEGSNTRVELNIGPKHFAVEGLDAGVPTSARAGDIIRWTLPIEILDSVSDATPSAIRKARDDGFIVEVCYTAKELAARIPKAEELGPTGLFDAYAVASNMTPSVNDFGREVLREVASADDAPETRRAAKGVSVSFAAVELEGFGTFQSTTRYALGSRGVCVVIGENRTDTCSDSNGAGKTTLVMSPMWALTGQSDLRIDGAGSGKSLTKSDVVNDSTKFGRVRLEGHLNNGVPFWVERKVNRTKLVSLKYGINGEEKTMAESKLTQQGINDDLGADVIANTTFHGQHTVGALLDANDATLKAALGKLVEADTWTKAKDISRKRVSEIKGTMSAISAEVKAREDYIARTRSRRDQALRESESWEQQRRRRVSELEASSSAASRTFTHFLSMTNHFLQRLQRVGEALEVTSSQAEGVIDLSRNNSANAAKMFEVKESELEHKMGVIEGEIERLNAAVREWQAKEASAGAVGRQCHTAVGMFVGADGGAHSHPNGVGTCDRCLQPIDPTHHKQTLIKLKDEARKAALEHGQTIKELERAVEALNRAMEGRRKLYDDAALARKAERTRVESSATAASNATDQLRQAQRSLSIVGAAVSRAEMLLNSAPEDAVREALTMSLDDAFTAPAALSTPKDSPSKILAGMNPDLMGVTSSTQSSATKTMIVDAERMNVNDVEFVRRLVKSAEDIIVDGERAAREASRRLQELNEFASTAHTNPHASALEELDAQLASESASLETRVEALNETSELLAVAQAADAAFGTKGIQSYLFEGALGDLSARVRQYMDALTGGALSLELRPAGAGFAADVDETSDETDDSDADDDSEKKKTRRRKKAPEPPSASAAERIERVIHARRHDGVMVPRSLRQLSGGERRRAALALALAYADLASERCGVACDTLVLDEVVQHLDAEGISRVTSLLRALPKKTVLLTSQADSSTAHLFDVVDKVVKGVQGSSVAIASGADVDWEEELNASERA
;
A
#
# COMPACT_ATOMS: atom_id res chain seq x y z
N MET A 1 24.11 -40.05 -79.62
CA MET A 1 25.44 -39.45 -79.38
C MET A 1 26.51 -40.48 -79.71
N GLU A 2 27.44 -40.18 -80.61
CA GLU A 2 28.55 -41.06 -80.98
C GLU A 2 29.50 -41.27 -79.80
N ARG A 3 29.73 -42.54 -79.42
CA ARG A 3 30.68 -42.94 -78.38
C ARG A 3 32.10 -42.79 -78.93
N ARG A 4 32.85 -41.76 -78.54
CA ARG A 4 34.30 -41.67 -78.83
C ARG A 4 35.08 -42.48 -77.78
N GLY A 5 35.77 -43.53 -78.22
CA GLY A 5 36.70 -44.31 -77.39
C GLY A 5 38.03 -43.59 -77.16
N THR A 6 38.93 -44.19 -76.38
CA THR A 6 40.25 -43.60 -76.09
C THR A 6 41.11 -43.49 -77.36
N THR A 7 41.59 -42.30 -77.68
CA THR A 7 42.38 -42.05 -78.89
C THR A 7 43.84 -42.44 -78.67
N ARG A 8 44.42 -43.29 -79.54
CA ARG A 8 45.84 -43.67 -79.46
C ARG A 8 46.65 -42.88 -80.49
N VAL A 9 47.48 -41.95 -80.03
CA VAL A 9 48.33 -41.10 -80.87
C VAL A 9 49.75 -41.65 -80.86
N ARG A 10 50.28 -42.00 -82.05
CA ARG A 10 51.64 -42.56 -82.17
C ARG A 10 52.71 -41.47 -82.24
N GLU A 11 52.44 -40.42 -82.99
CA GLU A 11 53.39 -39.34 -83.32
C GLU A 11 52.64 -38.00 -83.31
N LEU A 12 53.28 -36.94 -82.83
CA LEU A 12 52.77 -35.56 -82.89
C LEU A 12 53.54 -34.82 -84.01
N SER A 13 54.16 -33.68 -83.72
CA SER A 13 55.10 -33.05 -84.64
C SER A 13 56.55 -33.41 -84.29
N ASN A 14 57.47 -33.32 -85.25
CA ASN A 14 58.91 -33.53 -85.03
C ASN A 14 59.46 -32.71 -83.85
N ALA A 15 58.85 -31.56 -83.54
CA ALA A 15 59.22 -30.74 -82.40
C ALA A 15 58.88 -31.39 -81.05
N HIS A 16 57.76 -32.13 -80.95
CA HIS A 16 57.33 -32.84 -79.74
C HIS A 16 58.11 -34.14 -79.51
N GLU A 17 58.51 -34.82 -80.58
CA GLU A 17 59.30 -36.07 -80.50
C GLU A 17 60.74 -35.84 -80.04
N GLY A 18 61.31 -34.66 -80.33
CA GLY A 18 62.65 -34.27 -79.91
C GLY A 18 62.77 -33.78 -78.46
N VAL A 19 61.68 -33.81 -77.68
CA VAL A 19 61.67 -33.31 -76.31
C VAL A 19 62.28 -34.35 -75.35
N GLU A 20 63.29 -33.94 -74.59
CA GLU A 20 63.94 -34.80 -73.58
C GLU A 20 63.33 -34.61 -72.17
N ARG A 21 62.67 -33.48 -71.91
CA ARG A 21 62.08 -33.13 -70.61
C ARG A 21 60.79 -32.34 -70.76
N TRP A 22 59.88 -32.46 -69.81
CA TRP A 22 58.61 -31.72 -69.79
C TRP A 22 58.45 -30.90 -68.51
N ILE A 23 58.10 -29.62 -68.64
CA ILE A 23 57.72 -28.74 -67.53
C ILE A 23 56.21 -28.81 -67.38
N VAL A 24 55.73 -29.22 -66.21
CA VAL A 24 54.30 -29.43 -65.92
C VAL A 24 53.80 -28.35 -64.97
N PHE A 25 52.67 -27.73 -65.33
CA PHE A 25 51.91 -26.81 -64.49
C PHE A 25 50.41 -26.88 -64.80
N SER A 26 49.58 -26.24 -63.96
CA SER A 26 48.12 -26.33 -64.04
C SER A 26 47.46 -25.08 -63.45
N ASP A 27 46.13 -24.96 -63.53
CA ASP A 27 45.31 -24.06 -62.71
C ASP A 27 45.78 -22.59 -62.75
N LEU A 28 45.98 -22.07 -63.97
CA LEU A 28 46.48 -20.72 -64.22
C LEU A 28 45.41 -19.64 -63.97
N HIS A 29 44.15 -19.96 -64.24
CA HIS A 29 42.98 -19.09 -64.06
C HIS A 29 43.14 -17.67 -64.60
N VAL A 30 43.35 -17.55 -65.90
CA VAL A 30 43.42 -16.26 -66.61
C VAL A 30 42.09 -15.52 -66.54
N SER A 31 42.14 -14.29 -66.05
CA SER A 31 41.03 -13.34 -65.92
C SER A 31 41.53 -11.91 -66.11
N LYS A 32 40.63 -10.92 -66.17
CA LYS A 32 41.04 -9.50 -66.20
C LYS A 32 41.90 -9.11 -64.99
N ARG A 33 41.67 -9.72 -63.81
CA ARG A 33 42.39 -9.42 -62.57
C ARG A 33 43.76 -10.10 -62.51
N THR A 34 43.87 -11.31 -63.04
CA THR A 34 45.07 -12.16 -62.91
C THR A 34 46.00 -12.09 -64.12
N MET A 35 45.58 -11.43 -65.21
CA MET A 35 46.30 -11.42 -66.49
C MET A 35 47.78 -11.02 -66.36
N GLU A 36 48.11 -10.02 -65.55
CA GLU A 36 49.49 -9.57 -65.37
C GLU A 36 50.37 -10.65 -64.72
N THR A 37 49.89 -11.28 -63.65
CA THR A 37 50.57 -12.41 -63.00
C THR A 37 50.67 -13.60 -63.94
N CYS A 38 49.58 -13.97 -64.64
CA CYS A 38 49.58 -15.07 -65.59
C CYS A 38 50.57 -14.84 -66.74
N ARG A 39 50.70 -13.59 -67.21
CA ARG A 39 51.69 -13.18 -68.21
C ARG A 39 53.12 -13.42 -67.71
N GLU A 40 53.42 -13.08 -66.46
CA GLU A 40 54.74 -13.32 -65.85
C GLU A 40 55.02 -14.82 -65.69
N VAL A 41 54.04 -15.61 -65.23
CA VAL A 41 54.15 -17.07 -65.16
C VAL A 41 54.43 -17.68 -66.54
N LEU A 42 53.66 -17.31 -67.56
CA LEU A 42 53.86 -17.84 -68.92
C LEU A 42 55.23 -17.47 -69.49
N ARG A 43 55.73 -16.25 -69.24
CA ARG A 43 57.10 -15.87 -69.63
C ARG A 43 58.14 -16.72 -68.92
N ARG A 44 58.00 -16.89 -67.60
CA ARG A 44 58.91 -17.72 -66.80
C ARG A 44 58.94 -19.17 -67.31
N VAL A 45 57.77 -19.75 -67.57
CA VAL A 45 57.66 -21.11 -68.13
C VAL A 45 58.35 -21.20 -69.49
N SER A 46 58.13 -20.22 -70.38
CA SER A 46 58.77 -20.17 -71.70
C SER A 46 60.30 -20.04 -71.62
N GLU A 47 60.80 -19.23 -70.69
CA GLU A 47 62.25 -19.08 -70.44
C GLU A 47 62.88 -20.37 -69.91
N GLU A 48 62.26 -21.01 -68.92
CA GLU A 48 62.74 -22.27 -68.35
C GLU A 48 62.66 -23.41 -69.38
N ALA A 49 61.59 -23.48 -70.15
CA ALA A 49 61.45 -24.45 -71.25
C ALA A 49 62.57 -24.28 -72.28
N ARG A 50 62.91 -23.04 -72.64
CA ARG A 50 64.02 -22.75 -73.56
C ARG A 50 65.38 -23.08 -72.96
N ALA A 51 65.60 -22.74 -71.70
CA ALA A 51 66.86 -23.00 -70.99
C ALA A 51 67.14 -24.50 -70.86
N MET A 52 66.09 -25.30 -70.57
CA MET A 52 66.20 -26.74 -70.39
C MET A 52 66.04 -27.54 -71.69
N LYS A 53 65.71 -26.88 -72.81
CA LYS A 53 65.23 -27.52 -74.05
C LYS A 53 64.07 -28.49 -73.78
N ALA A 54 63.18 -28.09 -72.90
CA ALA A 54 62.03 -28.86 -72.45
C ALA A 54 60.76 -28.48 -73.23
N GLY A 55 59.84 -29.43 -73.35
CA GLY A 55 58.45 -29.17 -73.70
C GLY A 55 57.66 -28.70 -72.48
N VAL A 56 56.41 -28.29 -72.71
CA VAL A 56 55.50 -27.79 -71.67
C VAL A 56 54.23 -28.62 -71.63
N VAL A 57 53.78 -28.97 -70.43
CA VAL A 57 52.51 -29.65 -70.18
C VAL A 57 51.64 -28.75 -69.32
N PHE A 58 50.41 -28.51 -69.76
CA PHE A 58 49.41 -27.74 -69.02
C PHE A 58 48.18 -28.57 -68.67
N LEU A 59 47.91 -28.77 -67.38
CA LEU A 59 46.89 -29.71 -66.87
C LEU A 59 45.53 -29.07 -66.57
N GLY A 60 45.09 -28.13 -67.42
CA GLY A 60 43.74 -27.59 -67.38
C GLY A 60 43.58 -26.36 -66.48
N ASP A 61 42.40 -25.73 -66.62
CA ASP A 61 42.03 -24.46 -66.00
C ASP A 61 42.94 -23.31 -66.40
N PHE A 62 43.09 -23.16 -67.73
CA PHE A 62 43.78 -22.00 -68.30
C PHE A 62 42.96 -20.74 -68.07
N TRP A 63 41.65 -20.81 -68.32
CA TRP A 63 40.72 -19.71 -68.12
C TRP A 63 40.07 -19.76 -66.74
N HIS A 64 39.79 -18.60 -66.15
CA HIS A 64 39.10 -18.54 -64.86
C HIS A 64 37.59 -18.74 -64.98
N ALA A 65 36.95 -18.27 -66.05
CA ALA A 65 35.50 -18.27 -66.19
C ALA A 65 35.03 -19.29 -67.23
N ARG A 66 34.09 -20.15 -66.84
CA ARG A 66 33.43 -21.10 -67.73
C ARG A 66 32.51 -20.39 -68.71
N GLY A 67 32.53 -20.78 -69.99
CA GLY A 67 31.55 -20.35 -71.00
C GLY A 67 31.66 -18.90 -71.49
N ALA A 68 32.44 -18.03 -70.83
CA ALA A 68 32.64 -16.64 -71.25
C ALA A 68 34.12 -16.22 -71.07
N ILE A 69 34.78 -15.85 -72.17
CA ILE A 69 36.17 -15.38 -72.16
C ILE A 69 36.17 -13.87 -72.45
N PRO A 70 36.71 -13.03 -71.55
CA PRO A 70 36.87 -11.61 -71.84
C PRO A 70 37.87 -11.41 -72.99
N VAL A 71 37.56 -10.47 -73.89
CA VAL A 71 38.32 -10.28 -75.14
C VAL A 71 39.75 -9.79 -74.87
N GLU A 72 39.96 -8.94 -73.86
CA GLU A 72 41.27 -8.36 -73.58
C GLU A 72 42.29 -9.42 -73.10
N PRO A 73 42.01 -10.25 -72.08
CA PRO A 73 42.88 -11.38 -71.70
C PRO A 73 43.07 -12.40 -72.82
N LEU A 74 42.04 -12.64 -73.66
CA LEU A 74 42.16 -13.53 -74.82
C LEU A 74 43.22 -13.04 -75.81
N ASN A 75 43.15 -11.77 -76.19
CA ASN A 75 44.09 -11.17 -77.14
C ASN A 75 45.52 -11.20 -76.60
N GLU A 76 45.71 -10.93 -75.31
CA GLU A 76 47.04 -10.99 -74.68
C GLU A 76 47.59 -12.42 -74.62
N ALA A 77 46.78 -13.40 -74.23
CA ALA A 77 47.19 -14.80 -74.20
C ALA A 77 47.59 -15.29 -75.60
N LEU A 78 46.81 -14.95 -76.64
CA LEU A 78 47.13 -15.26 -78.03
C LEU A 78 48.43 -14.61 -78.48
N GLN A 79 48.70 -13.36 -78.08
CA GLN A 79 49.95 -12.68 -78.40
C GLN A 79 51.15 -13.36 -77.74
N LEU A 80 51.05 -13.70 -76.45
CA LEU A 80 52.13 -14.36 -75.69
C LEU A 80 52.42 -15.77 -76.20
N MET A 81 51.37 -16.52 -76.54
CA MET A 81 51.47 -17.91 -76.97
C MET A 81 51.54 -18.07 -78.50
N SER A 82 51.60 -16.98 -79.26
CA SER A 82 51.80 -17.01 -80.71
C SER A 82 53.13 -17.69 -81.09
N SER A 83 53.20 -18.23 -82.31
CA SER A 83 54.40 -18.92 -82.83
C SER A 83 55.67 -18.06 -82.82
N ALA A 84 55.54 -16.73 -82.88
CA ALA A 84 56.67 -15.81 -82.80
C ALA A 84 57.27 -15.70 -81.39
N ASN A 85 56.45 -15.86 -80.35
CA ASN A 85 56.84 -15.64 -78.95
C ASN A 85 56.98 -16.94 -78.15
N TRP A 86 56.30 -18.01 -78.57
CA TRP A 86 56.29 -19.30 -77.91
C TRP A 86 56.74 -20.43 -78.84
N THR A 87 57.98 -20.88 -78.64
CA THR A 87 58.61 -21.91 -79.48
C THR A 87 58.68 -23.29 -78.83
N ALA A 88 58.37 -23.40 -77.53
CA ALA A 88 58.38 -24.67 -76.83
C ALA A 88 57.20 -25.56 -77.30
N PRO A 89 57.43 -26.86 -77.59
CA PRO A 89 56.36 -27.83 -77.81
C PRO A 89 55.47 -27.92 -76.56
N THR A 90 54.15 -27.81 -76.72
CA THR A 90 53.21 -27.74 -75.60
C THR A 90 52.06 -28.71 -75.77
N ILE A 91 51.78 -29.50 -74.73
CA ILE A 91 50.58 -30.34 -74.61
C ILE A 91 49.67 -29.72 -73.56
N MET A 92 48.39 -29.53 -73.89
CA MET A 92 47.37 -29.02 -72.96
C MET A 92 46.18 -29.98 -72.90
N ILE A 93 45.59 -30.10 -71.72
CA ILE A 93 44.25 -30.69 -71.54
C ILE A 93 43.30 -29.59 -71.02
N PRO A 94 42.03 -29.54 -71.45
CA PRO A 94 41.06 -28.62 -70.87
C PRO A 94 40.63 -29.07 -69.47
N GLY A 95 40.65 -28.13 -68.52
CA GLY A 95 40.11 -28.28 -67.17
C GLY A 95 38.60 -28.02 -67.10
N ASN A 96 38.03 -27.94 -65.90
CA ASN A 96 36.59 -27.71 -65.73
C ASN A 96 36.17 -26.26 -66.04
N HIS A 97 37.04 -25.28 -65.88
CA HIS A 97 36.78 -23.88 -66.22
C HIS A 97 36.97 -23.59 -67.71
N ASP A 98 37.79 -24.39 -68.41
CA ASP A 98 38.01 -24.24 -69.85
C ASP A 98 36.82 -24.70 -70.71
N GLN A 99 35.87 -25.43 -70.15
CA GLN A 99 34.74 -25.96 -70.89
C GLN A 99 33.70 -24.87 -71.21
N VAL A 100 33.04 -24.97 -72.37
CA VAL A 100 31.90 -24.12 -72.72
C VAL A 100 30.61 -24.68 -72.11
N THR A 101 30.49 -26.01 -72.04
CA THR A 101 29.34 -26.72 -71.47
C THR A 101 29.77 -27.72 -70.40
N ALA A 102 28.87 -28.06 -69.47
CA ALA A 102 29.17 -28.99 -68.38
C ALA A 102 29.53 -30.42 -68.85
N GLY A 103 29.15 -30.79 -70.08
CA GLY A 103 29.44 -32.10 -70.68
C GLY A 103 30.85 -32.24 -71.29
N GLY A 104 31.62 -31.15 -71.38
CA GLY A 104 33.05 -31.24 -71.73
C GLY A 104 33.38 -31.45 -73.22
N MET A 105 32.44 -31.19 -74.14
CA MET A 105 32.60 -31.44 -75.59
C MET A 105 33.10 -30.23 -76.40
N SER A 106 33.05 -29.02 -75.82
CA SER A 106 33.50 -27.77 -76.45
C SER A 106 34.28 -26.98 -75.41
N HIS A 107 35.46 -26.46 -75.77
CA HIS A 107 36.39 -25.83 -74.85
C HIS A 107 37.06 -24.56 -75.41
N ALA A 108 37.49 -23.72 -74.48
CA ALA A 108 38.08 -22.40 -74.68
C ALA A 108 39.57 -22.41 -75.09
N LEU A 109 40.23 -23.57 -75.10
CA LEU A 109 41.64 -23.70 -75.53
C LEU A 109 41.83 -23.71 -77.06
N THR A 110 40.76 -23.88 -77.85
CA THR A 110 40.82 -23.98 -79.31
C THR A 110 41.56 -22.80 -79.98
N PRO A 111 41.33 -21.53 -79.59
CA PRO A 111 42.05 -20.40 -80.18
C PRO A 111 43.57 -20.46 -79.98
N LEU A 112 44.04 -20.94 -78.82
CA LEU A 112 45.48 -21.07 -78.52
C LEU A 112 46.14 -22.12 -79.43
N ALA A 113 45.51 -23.29 -79.58
CA ALA A 113 46.00 -24.35 -80.47
C ALA A 113 46.04 -23.92 -81.94
N LYS A 114 45.11 -23.06 -82.37
CA LYS A 114 45.09 -22.51 -83.73
C LYS A 114 46.12 -21.41 -83.96
N ALA A 115 46.45 -20.63 -82.93
CA ALA A 115 47.41 -19.55 -83.01
C ALA A 115 48.87 -20.02 -83.09
N ASN A 116 49.17 -21.24 -82.64
CA ASN A 116 50.52 -21.78 -82.62
C ASN A 116 50.55 -23.30 -82.87
N ALA A 117 51.22 -23.71 -83.96
CA ALA A 117 51.35 -25.11 -84.35
C ALA A 117 52.16 -25.98 -83.36
N ASN A 118 52.89 -25.36 -82.43
CA ASN A 118 53.58 -26.06 -81.34
C ASN A 118 52.67 -26.41 -80.16
N ILE A 119 51.41 -25.95 -80.15
CA ILE A 119 50.45 -26.23 -79.08
C ILE A 119 49.45 -27.29 -79.54
N VAL A 120 49.42 -28.42 -78.84
CA VAL A 120 48.46 -29.50 -79.04
C VAL A 120 47.52 -29.57 -77.85
N VAL A 121 46.21 -29.62 -78.11
CA VAL A 121 45.19 -29.79 -77.08
C VAL A 121 44.59 -31.19 -77.22
N PHE A 122 44.64 -31.98 -76.14
CA PHE A 122 43.93 -33.25 -76.05
C PHE A 122 42.57 -33.01 -75.40
N ASP A 123 41.53 -32.91 -76.23
CA ASP A 123 40.16 -32.59 -75.82
C ASP A 123 39.32 -33.81 -75.41
N GLY A 124 39.85 -35.03 -75.57
CA GLY A 124 39.31 -36.29 -75.04
C GLY A 124 40.39 -37.25 -74.53
N PRO A 125 40.00 -38.38 -73.91
CA PRO A 125 40.94 -39.38 -73.42
C PRO A 125 41.92 -39.82 -74.51
N THR A 126 43.21 -39.60 -74.28
CA THR A 126 44.26 -39.80 -75.29
C THR A 126 45.45 -40.55 -74.70
N LEU A 127 45.93 -41.59 -75.38
CA LEU A 127 47.17 -42.29 -75.04
C LEU A 127 48.29 -41.80 -75.96
N TYR A 128 49.34 -41.20 -75.37
CA TYR A 128 50.48 -40.66 -76.10
C TYR A 128 51.76 -40.76 -75.25
N GLY A 129 52.87 -41.19 -75.86
CA GLY A 129 54.19 -41.21 -75.20
C GLY A 129 54.28 -42.14 -73.98
N GLY A 130 53.44 -43.16 -73.88
CA GLY A 130 53.35 -44.02 -72.69
C GLY A 130 52.58 -43.41 -71.51
N ALA A 131 51.96 -42.24 -71.69
CA ALA A 131 51.08 -41.61 -70.69
C ALA A 131 49.63 -41.51 -71.19
N LEU A 132 48.69 -41.62 -70.25
CA LEU A 132 47.26 -41.41 -70.50
C LEU A 132 46.86 -39.99 -70.11
N TRP A 133 46.28 -39.27 -71.06
CA TRP A 133 45.86 -37.87 -70.94
C TRP A 133 44.34 -37.82 -70.80
N LEU A 134 43.87 -37.28 -69.67
CA LEU A 134 42.47 -37.28 -69.27
C LEU A 134 42.01 -35.85 -69.00
N PRO A 135 41.44 -35.16 -70.00
CA PRO A 135 40.81 -33.87 -69.77
C PRO A 135 39.63 -33.99 -68.80
N TYR A 136 39.25 -32.88 -68.17
CA TYR A 136 38.15 -32.89 -67.22
C TYR A 136 36.85 -33.38 -67.87
N ARG A 137 36.14 -34.26 -67.16
CA ARG A 137 34.81 -34.75 -67.49
C ARG A 137 33.95 -34.76 -66.23
N ARG A 138 32.72 -34.26 -66.35
CA ARG A 138 31.73 -34.33 -65.27
C ARG A 138 31.33 -35.78 -64.97
N ASN A 139 31.18 -36.61 -66.01
CA ASN A 139 30.88 -38.02 -65.83
C ASN A 139 32.16 -38.79 -65.51
N ALA A 140 32.38 -39.09 -64.23
CA ALA A 140 33.55 -39.84 -63.76
C ALA A 140 33.65 -41.23 -64.42
N ASP A 141 32.54 -41.84 -64.84
CA ASP A 141 32.56 -43.16 -65.48
C ASP A 141 33.21 -43.12 -66.87
N GLU A 142 33.20 -41.97 -67.55
CA GLU A 142 33.97 -41.80 -68.80
C GLU A 142 35.47 -41.93 -68.54
N LEU A 143 35.96 -41.27 -67.48
CA LEU A 143 37.37 -41.34 -67.08
C LEU A 143 37.73 -42.74 -66.57
N LYS A 144 36.88 -43.34 -65.73
CA LYS A 144 37.06 -44.73 -65.25
C LYS A 144 37.17 -45.71 -66.41
N ARG A 145 36.27 -45.61 -67.41
CA ARG A 145 36.31 -46.46 -68.60
C ARG A 145 37.60 -46.28 -69.39
N ALA A 146 38.06 -45.04 -69.60
CA ALA A 146 39.32 -44.78 -70.30
C ALA A 146 40.53 -45.39 -69.58
N ILE A 147 40.60 -45.25 -68.25
CA ILE A 147 41.67 -45.85 -67.42
C ILE A 147 41.61 -47.38 -67.47
N GLN A 148 40.41 -47.97 -67.42
CA GLN A 148 40.23 -49.43 -67.49
C GLN A 148 40.54 -49.98 -68.88
N GLU A 149 40.11 -49.30 -69.95
CA GLU A 149 40.34 -49.68 -71.35
C GLU A 149 41.83 -49.71 -71.69
N THR A 150 42.60 -48.78 -71.14
CA THR A 150 44.05 -48.62 -71.42
C THR A 150 44.94 -49.19 -70.32
N LYS A 151 44.39 -49.98 -69.40
CA LYS A 151 45.12 -50.51 -68.25
C LYS A 151 46.31 -51.36 -68.70
N GLY A 152 47.52 -50.95 -68.27
CA GLY A 152 48.78 -51.59 -68.66
C GLY A 152 49.41 -51.06 -69.94
N GLU A 153 48.77 -50.12 -70.64
CA GLU A 153 49.33 -49.41 -71.81
C GLU A 153 50.03 -48.09 -71.44
N PHE A 154 49.93 -47.64 -70.18
CA PHE A 154 50.53 -46.41 -69.68
C PHE A 154 51.37 -46.64 -68.41
N ASN A 155 52.40 -45.82 -68.19
CA ASN A 155 53.19 -45.75 -66.95
C ASN A 155 52.94 -44.44 -66.15
N ALA A 156 52.26 -43.47 -66.76
CA ALA A 156 51.84 -42.23 -66.12
C ALA A 156 50.44 -41.79 -66.57
N ILE A 157 49.77 -41.00 -65.74
CA ILE A 157 48.46 -40.41 -66.02
C ILE A 157 48.56 -38.89 -65.82
N PHE A 158 48.10 -38.12 -66.80
CA PHE A 158 47.91 -36.68 -66.71
C PHE A 158 46.43 -36.38 -66.74
N CYS A 159 45.89 -35.80 -65.67
CA CYS A 159 44.46 -35.55 -65.60
C CYS A 159 44.10 -34.20 -65.00
N HIS A 160 42.83 -33.85 -65.11
CA HIS A 160 42.23 -32.75 -64.35
C HIS A 160 40.94 -33.30 -63.72
N ALA A 161 41.04 -33.80 -62.49
CA ALA A 161 39.95 -34.53 -61.83
C ALA A 161 40.03 -34.46 -60.30
N ASP A 162 38.88 -34.71 -59.66
CA ASP A 162 38.80 -34.95 -58.21
C ASP A 162 39.29 -36.35 -57.86
N VAL A 163 40.12 -36.46 -56.81
CA VAL A 163 40.59 -37.74 -56.27
C VAL A 163 40.28 -37.80 -54.78
N ILE A 164 39.69 -38.91 -54.33
CA ILE A 164 39.33 -39.11 -52.92
C ILE A 164 40.59 -39.08 -52.05
N GLY A 165 40.55 -38.29 -50.98
CA GLY A 165 41.67 -38.09 -50.04
C GLY A 165 42.63 -36.96 -50.42
N ALA A 166 42.44 -36.32 -51.57
CA ALA A 166 43.24 -35.15 -51.96
C ALA A 166 42.93 -33.93 -51.08
N SER A 167 43.95 -33.11 -50.80
CA SER A 167 43.81 -31.90 -49.99
C SER A 167 43.32 -30.74 -50.85
N MET A 168 42.11 -30.27 -50.59
CA MET A 168 41.54 -29.08 -51.24
C MET A 168 42.22 -27.80 -50.72
N ASN A 169 42.57 -27.78 -49.43
CA ASN A 169 43.32 -26.71 -48.76
C ASN A 169 44.06 -27.28 -47.52
N GLU A 170 44.54 -26.43 -46.60
CA GLU A 170 45.25 -26.88 -45.39
C GLU A 170 44.39 -27.69 -44.41
N THR A 171 43.07 -27.53 -44.44
CA THR A 171 42.16 -28.07 -43.41
C THR A 171 41.25 -29.18 -43.94
N PHE A 172 40.93 -29.18 -45.24
CA PHE A 172 39.90 -30.04 -45.83
C PHE A 172 40.46 -30.98 -46.90
N GLN A 173 40.00 -32.23 -46.85
CA GLN A 173 40.27 -33.29 -47.84
C GLN A 173 39.00 -33.67 -48.61
N ALA A 174 39.17 -33.99 -49.90
CA ALA A 174 38.12 -34.45 -50.79
C ALA A 174 37.56 -35.81 -50.33
N ARG A 175 36.24 -35.90 -50.21
CA ARG A 175 35.52 -37.14 -49.84
C ARG A 175 34.92 -37.86 -51.05
N ASP A 176 34.76 -37.15 -52.16
CA ASP A 176 34.20 -37.64 -53.42
C ASP A 176 35.23 -37.47 -54.55
N GLY A 177 35.12 -38.27 -55.61
CA GLY A 177 36.03 -38.24 -56.76
C GLY A 177 36.39 -39.63 -57.29
N LEU A 178 37.48 -39.72 -58.06
CA LEU A 178 38.05 -41.00 -58.50
C LEU A 178 38.75 -41.68 -57.32
N GLU A 179 38.49 -42.98 -57.15
CA GLU A 179 39.18 -43.80 -56.17
C GLU A 179 40.68 -43.94 -56.53
N PRO A 180 41.61 -43.70 -55.60
CA PRO A 180 43.06 -43.85 -55.86
C PRO A 180 43.47 -45.21 -56.41
N ALA A 181 42.74 -46.28 -56.04
CA ALA A 181 42.98 -47.64 -56.53
C ALA A 181 42.81 -47.77 -58.06
N LEU A 182 42.01 -46.92 -58.70
CA LEU A 182 41.79 -46.95 -60.15
C LEU A 182 43.05 -46.65 -60.94
N PHE A 183 43.94 -45.81 -60.41
CA PHE A 183 45.18 -45.39 -61.07
C PHE A 183 46.26 -46.48 -61.06
N GLY A 184 46.04 -47.61 -60.35
CA GLY A 184 46.90 -48.79 -60.42
C GLY A 184 48.36 -48.57 -59.99
N GLY A 185 48.64 -47.51 -59.25
CA GLY A 185 50.00 -47.13 -58.83
C GLY A 185 50.82 -46.37 -59.86
N ALA A 186 50.25 -46.01 -61.02
CA ALA A 186 50.90 -45.17 -62.02
C ALA A 186 51.22 -43.78 -61.46
N ASN A 187 52.33 -43.18 -61.93
CA ASN A 187 52.66 -41.81 -61.57
C ASN A 187 51.60 -40.88 -62.16
N THR A 188 50.80 -40.26 -61.30
CA THR A 188 49.66 -39.45 -61.74
C THR A 188 49.93 -38.00 -61.40
N TYR A 189 49.86 -37.12 -62.39
CA TYR A 189 49.93 -35.68 -62.19
C TYR A 189 48.60 -35.06 -62.56
N THR A 190 48.02 -34.29 -61.63
CA THR A 190 46.68 -33.74 -61.80
C THR A 190 46.60 -32.25 -61.47
N GLY A 191 45.75 -31.55 -62.22
CA GLY A 191 45.22 -30.23 -61.88
C GLY A 191 43.96 -30.32 -61.00
N HIS A 192 43.24 -29.21 -60.89
CA HIS A 192 41.93 -29.01 -60.22
C HIS A 192 42.00 -28.46 -58.80
N TYR A 193 42.96 -28.91 -57.99
CA TYR A 193 43.23 -28.34 -56.67
C TYR A 193 44.54 -27.57 -56.66
N HIS A 194 44.50 -26.36 -56.11
CA HIS A 194 45.59 -25.40 -56.21
C HIS A 194 46.75 -25.67 -55.24
N LYS A 195 46.53 -26.50 -54.22
CA LYS A 195 47.56 -26.88 -53.25
C LYS A 195 48.48 -27.93 -53.87
N PRO A 196 49.78 -27.65 -54.06
CA PRO A 196 50.73 -28.68 -54.47
C PRO A 196 50.88 -29.72 -53.36
N HIS A 197 50.54 -30.97 -53.62
CA HIS A 197 50.67 -32.05 -52.65
C HIS A 197 50.62 -33.43 -53.31
N VAL A 198 51.08 -34.45 -52.59
CA VAL A 198 50.88 -35.86 -52.96
C VAL A 198 49.75 -36.42 -52.10
N VAL A 199 48.77 -37.08 -52.72
CA VAL A 199 47.66 -37.70 -52.00
C VAL A 199 48.22 -38.81 -51.08
N PRO A 200 47.91 -38.83 -49.77
CA PRO A 200 48.55 -39.73 -48.83
C PRO A 200 48.47 -41.22 -49.24
N ASN A 201 49.60 -41.92 -49.15
CA ASN A 201 49.75 -43.34 -49.51
C ASN A 201 49.52 -43.66 -51.00
N THR A 202 49.72 -42.69 -51.90
CA THR A 202 49.58 -42.87 -53.36
C THR A 202 50.72 -42.20 -54.12
N ASN A 203 50.80 -42.45 -55.44
CA ASN A 203 51.69 -41.75 -56.37
C ASN A 203 50.95 -40.66 -57.17
N ILE A 204 49.90 -40.08 -56.59
CA ILE A 204 49.06 -39.06 -57.22
C ILE A 204 49.47 -37.68 -56.70
N THR A 205 50.01 -36.86 -57.60
CA THR A 205 50.53 -35.53 -57.32
C THR A 205 49.59 -34.48 -57.91
N TYR A 206 49.00 -33.66 -57.05
CA TYR A 206 48.42 -32.40 -57.48
C TYR A 206 49.53 -31.41 -57.73
N VAL A 207 49.63 -30.93 -58.96
CA VAL A 207 50.66 -29.96 -59.37
C VAL A 207 50.44 -28.63 -58.67
N GLY A 208 49.17 -28.27 -58.48
CA GLY A 208 48.78 -27.00 -57.90
C GLY A 208 48.94 -25.83 -58.87
N SER A 209 48.50 -24.67 -58.40
CA SER A 209 48.59 -23.41 -59.14
C SER A 209 50.03 -22.85 -59.11
N PRO A 210 50.46 -22.08 -60.13
CA PRO A 210 51.80 -21.53 -60.22
C PRO A 210 52.02 -20.28 -59.35
N TYR A 211 50.95 -19.69 -58.81
CA TYR A 211 50.95 -18.56 -57.88
C TYR A 211 49.77 -18.72 -56.90
N GLU A 212 49.73 -17.93 -55.83
CA GLU A 212 48.59 -17.96 -54.91
C GLU A 212 47.36 -17.30 -55.54
N VAL A 213 46.42 -18.10 -56.06
CA VAL A 213 45.19 -17.60 -56.70
C VAL A 213 44.23 -17.06 -55.66
N SER A 214 44.25 -17.63 -54.45
CA SER A 214 43.35 -17.28 -53.34
C SER A 214 44.05 -17.37 -51.97
N ARG A 215 43.41 -16.78 -50.94
CA ARG A 215 43.95 -16.76 -49.56
C ARG A 215 44.15 -18.15 -48.94
N SER A 216 43.42 -19.17 -49.40
CA SER A 216 43.59 -20.54 -48.88
C SER A 216 44.94 -21.16 -49.26
N GLU A 217 45.67 -20.51 -50.17
CA GLU A 217 46.99 -20.92 -50.62
C GLU A 217 48.13 -20.14 -49.93
N ALA A 218 47.81 -19.29 -48.95
CA ALA A 218 48.76 -18.47 -48.23
C ALA A 218 49.93 -19.29 -47.66
N GLY A 219 51.16 -18.91 -48.01
CA GLY A 219 52.36 -19.55 -47.50
C GLY A 219 52.70 -20.89 -48.15
N GLN A 220 51.93 -21.32 -49.15
CA GLN A 220 52.26 -22.51 -49.93
C GLN A 220 53.45 -22.24 -50.86
N LYS A 221 54.35 -23.21 -50.93
CA LYS A 221 55.44 -23.19 -51.91
C LYS A 221 54.87 -23.52 -53.29
N LYS A 222 55.01 -22.62 -54.26
CA LYS A 222 54.56 -22.82 -55.64
C LYS A 222 55.74 -23.24 -56.50
N GLU A 223 55.57 -24.26 -57.33
CA GLU A 223 56.65 -24.87 -58.09
C GLU A 223 56.15 -25.39 -59.44
N LEU A 224 57.05 -25.44 -60.44
CA LEU A 224 56.86 -26.20 -61.67
C LEU A 224 57.51 -27.57 -61.52
N ILE A 225 56.89 -28.62 -62.03
CA ILE A 225 57.45 -29.98 -61.98
C ILE A 225 58.18 -30.27 -63.29
N VAL A 226 59.39 -30.83 -63.21
CA VAL A 226 60.17 -31.23 -64.40
C VAL A 226 60.26 -32.75 -64.49
N LEU A 227 59.70 -33.30 -65.59
CA LEU A 227 59.62 -34.74 -65.84
C LEU A 227 60.54 -35.16 -66.99
N ASP A 228 61.09 -36.36 -66.90
CA ASP A 228 61.79 -37.02 -68.02
C ASP A 228 60.79 -37.48 -69.09
N ALA A 229 61.08 -37.20 -70.36
CA ALA A 229 60.14 -37.44 -71.46
C ALA A 229 59.89 -38.92 -71.79
N ARG A 230 60.73 -39.85 -71.30
CA ARG A 230 60.57 -41.30 -71.56
C ARG A 230 59.91 -42.02 -70.40
N THR A 231 60.20 -41.58 -69.18
CA THR A 231 59.77 -42.26 -67.95
C THR A 231 58.63 -41.55 -67.22
N TRP A 232 58.38 -40.28 -67.50
CA TRP A 232 57.40 -39.42 -66.79
C TRP A 232 57.65 -39.34 -65.27
N ILE A 233 58.91 -39.53 -64.88
CA ILE A 233 59.39 -39.47 -63.50
C ILE A 233 60.15 -38.15 -63.31
N GLU A 234 59.99 -37.60 -62.11
CA GLU A 234 60.76 -36.51 -61.53
C GLU A 234 62.29 -36.87 -61.51
N GLY A 235 63.14 -36.15 -62.25
CA GLY A 235 64.62 -36.28 -62.26
C GLY A 235 65.37 -35.75 -61.01
N SER A 236 66.70 -35.57 -61.05
CA SER A 236 67.49 -35.17 -59.86
C SER A 236 67.59 -33.65 -59.56
N ASN A 237 67.09 -32.78 -60.45
CA ASN A 237 66.98 -31.30 -60.28
C ASN A 237 65.55 -30.86 -60.63
N THR A 238 64.60 -31.16 -59.76
CA THR A 238 63.28 -31.65 -60.22
C THR A 238 62.12 -30.69 -60.19
N ARG A 239 62.28 -29.56 -59.51
CA ARG A 239 61.22 -28.57 -59.34
C ARG A 239 61.79 -27.18 -59.47
N VAL A 240 61.11 -26.34 -60.23
CA VAL A 240 61.47 -24.93 -60.38
C VAL A 240 60.56 -24.12 -59.48
N GLU A 241 61.12 -23.54 -58.42
CA GLU A 241 60.35 -22.70 -57.51
C GLU A 241 59.84 -21.44 -58.22
N LEU A 242 58.57 -21.13 -57.98
CA LEU A 242 57.89 -19.94 -58.47
C LEU A 242 57.60 -18.99 -57.31
N ASN A 243 58.04 -17.75 -57.48
CA ASN A 243 57.73 -16.66 -56.57
C ASN A 243 57.14 -15.48 -57.37
N ILE A 244 56.05 -15.76 -58.09
CA ILE A 244 55.39 -14.84 -59.03
C ILE A 244 54.01 -14.47 -58.48
N GLY A 245 53.59 -13.22 -58.68
CA GLY A 245 52.30 -12.72 -58.19
C GLY A 245 52.27 -12.33 -56.70
N PRO A 246 51.14 -11.78 -56.25
CA PRO A 246 50.96 -11.36 -54.86
C PRO A 246 50.85 -12.58 -53.93
N LYS A 247 51.58 -12.56 -52.81
CA LYS A 247 51.38 -13.51 -51.70
C LYS A 247 50.38 -12.99 -50.69
N HIS A 248 49.68 -13.91 -50.01
CA HIS A 248 48.72 -13.58 -48.97
C HIS A 248 49.34 -13.77 -47.59
N PHE A 249 49.24 -12.73 -46.76
CA PHE A 249 49.66 -12.73 -45.37
C PHE A 249 48.49 -12.37 -44.45
N ALA A 250 48.53 -12.84 -43.20
CA ALA A 250 47.58 -12.46 -42.17
C ALA A 250 48.35 -11.92 -40.95
N VAL A 251 47.90 -10.79 -40.41
CA VAL A 251 48.44 -10.15 -39.20
C VAL A 251 47.30 -9.70 -38.30
N GLU A 252 47.51 -9.73 -36.99
CA GLU A 252 46.48 -9.39 -36.00
C GLU A 252 47.00 -8.37 -34.99
N GLY A 253 46.19 -7.35 -34.69
CA GLY A 253 46.48 -6.32 -33.69
C GLY A 253 46.87 -4.95 -34.26
N LEU A 254 46.74 -3.92 -33.43
CA LEU A 254 47.01 -2.51 -33.81
C LEU A 254 48.51 -2.27 -34.05
N ASP A 255 49.36 -2.88 -33.22
CA ASP A 255 50.82 -2.75 -33.27
C ASP A 255 51.49 -3.83 -34.12
N ALA A 256 50.70 -4.60 -34.88
CA ALA A 256 51.24 -5.61 -35.77
C ALA A 256 52.17 -4.97 -36.82
N GLY A 257 53.20 -5.69 -37.22
CA GLY A 257 54.09 -5.29 -38.30
C GLY A 257 53.77 -6.04 -39.59
N VAL A 258 54.15 -5.45 -40.73
CA VAL A 258 54.21 -6.21 -41.98
C VAL A 258 55.19 -7.38 -41.79
N PRO A 259 54.82 -8.63 -42.15
CA PRO A 259 55.73 -9.77 -42.03
C PRO A 259 57.03 -9.53 -42.79
N THR A 260 58.17 -9.92 -42.21
CA THR A 260 59.50 -9.66 -42.81
C THR A 260 59.71 -10.36 -44.15
N SER A 261 58.89 -11.37 -44.47
CA SER A 261 58.90 -12.11 -45.73
C SER A 261 58.03 -11.49 -46.83
N ALA A 262 57.26 -10.43 -46.54
CA ALA A 262 56.36 -9.80 -47.51
C ALA A 262 57.12 -8.78 -48.38
N ARG A 263 56.72 -8.66 -49.65
CA ARG A 263 57.24 -7.68 -50.63
C ARG A 263 56.13 -6.74 -51.11
N ALA A 264 56.51 -5.57 -51.64
CA ALA A 264 55.58 -4.65 -52.27
C ALA A 264 54.74 -5.37 -53.34
N GLY A 265 53.43 -5.14 -53.35
CA GLY A 265 52.44 -5.86 -54.15
C GLY A 265 51.77 -7.05 -53.44
N ASP A 266 52.33 -7.57 -52.35
CA ASP A 266 51.70 -8.65 -51.57
C ASP A 266 50.46 -8.16 -50.81
N ILE A 267 49.55 -9.09 -50.55
CA ILE A 267 48.26 -8.85 -49.90
C ILE A 267 48.37 -9.15 -48.41
N ILE A 268 48.14 -8.16 -47.57
CA ILE A 268 48.19 -8.29 -46.10
C ILE A 268 46.78 -8.16 -45.55
N ARG A 269 46.22 -9.25 -45.02
CA ARG A 269 45.00 -9.23 -44.23
C ARG A 269 45.33 -8.79 -42.80
N TRP A 270 44.86 -7.61 -42.43
CA TRP A 270 45.16 -6.99 -41.15
C TRP A 270 43.93 -7.00 -40.25
N THR A 271 43.92 -7.89 -39.26
CA THR A 271 42.81 -8.05 -38.33
C THR A 271 42.96 -7.11 -37.13
N LEU A 272 41.96 -6.26 -36.91
CA LEU A 272 41.90 -5.26 -35.84
C LEU A 272 40.70 -5.49 -34.92
N PRO A 273 40.79 -5.24 -33.61
CA PRO A 273 39.60 -5.14 -32.76
C PRO A 273 38.56 -4.13 -33.29
N ILE A 274 37.27 -4.48 -33.27
CA ILE A 274 36.19 -3.61 -33.75
C ILE A 274 36.08 -2.31 -32.96
N GLU A 275 36.52 -2.30 -31.71
CA GLU A 275 36.54 -1.15 -30.79
C GLU A 275 37.41 0.00 -31.33
N ILE A 276 38.32 -0.30 -32.26
CA ILE A 276 39.18 0.68 -32.91
C ILE A 276 38.35 1.60 -33.82
N LEU A 277 37.23 1.13 -34.40
CA LEU A 277 36.33 1.97 -35.21
C LEU A 277 35.77 3.17 -34.42
N ASP A 278 35.56 3.01 -33.10
CA ASP A 278 35.01 4.07 -32.25
C ASP A 278 36.10 5.06 -31.77
N SER A 279 37.36 4.63 -31.73
CA SER A 279 38.50 5.44 -31.24
C SER A 279 39.26 6.17 -32.35
N VAL A 280 39.04 5.79 -33.61
CA VAL A 280 39.78 6.28 -34.75
C VAL A 280 38.84 7.05 -35.66
N SER A 281 38.76 8.37 -35.43
CA SER A 281 38.09 9.31 -36.33
C SER A 281 38.71 9.23 -37.72
N ASP A 282 38.09 8.49 -38.65
CA ASP A 282 38.41 8.36 -40.08
C ASP A 282 39.88 8.03 -40.47
N ALA A 283 40.77 7.81 -39.52
CA ALA A 283 42.19 7.77 -39.76
C ALA A 283 42.76 6.35 -39.70
N THR A 284 42.76 5.62 -40.82
CA THR A 284 43.46 4.33 -40.97
C THR A 284 44.76 4.28 -40.13
N PRO A 285 44.95 3.30 -39.21
CA PRO A 285 46.10 3.24 -38.32
C PRO A 285 47.43 3.52 -39.03
N SER A 286 48.34 4.23 -38.38
CA SER A 286 49.61 4.68 -39.00
C SER A 286 50.44 3.53 -39.56
N ALA A 287 50.43 2.36 -38.91
CA ALA A 287 51.06 1.14 -39.40
C ALA A 287 50.47 0.64 -40.73
N ILE A 288 49.14 0.74 -40.89
CA ILE A 288 48.43 0.34 -42.11
C ILE A 288 48.65 1.37 -43.23
N ARG A 289 48.64 2.67 -42.91
CA ARG A 289 49.01 3.72 -43.87
C ARG A 289 50.43 3.52 -44.38
N LYS A 290 51.39 3.31 -43.47
CA LYS A 290 52.77 3.02 -43.81
C LYS A 290 52.89 1.78 -44.70
N ALA A 291 52.19 0.69 -44.38
CA ALA A 291 52.18 -0.51 -45.22
C ALA A 291 51.60 -0.23 -46.63
N ARG A 292 50.55 0.59 -46.75
CA ARG A 292 50.04 1.00 -48.07
C ARG A 292 51.04 1.86 -48.83
N ASP A 293 51.70 2.81 -48.16
CA ASP A 293 52.72 3.68 -48.74
C ASP A 293 53.97 2.88 -49.18
N ASP A 294 54.32 1.83 -48.43
CA ASP A 294 55.40 0.87 -48.75
C ASP A 294 55.01 -0.08 -49.92
N GLY A 295 53.80 0.06 -50.48
CA GLY A 295 53.34 -0.64 -51.68
C GLY A 295 52.59 -1.95 -51.44
N PHE A 296 52.18 -2.25 -50.20
CA PHE A 296 51.40 -3.46 -49.88
C PHE A 296 49.90 -3.26 -50.12
N ILE A 297 49.21 -4.33 -50.54
CA ILE A 297 47.75 -4.35 -50.67
C ILE A 297 47.16 -4.76 -49.31
N VAL A 298 46.79 -3.79 -48.47
CA VAL A 298 46.31 -4.07 -47.10
C VAL A 298 44.79 -4.23 -47.05
N GLU A 299 44.32 -5.44 -46.75
CA GLU A 299 42.92 -5.80 -46.47
C GLU A 299 42.65 -5.71 -44.97
N VAL A 300 41.99 -4.65 -44.49
CA VAL A 300 41.66 -4.53 -43.06
C VAL A 300 40.43 -5.38 -42.73
N CYS A 301 40.50 -6.17 -41.68
CA CYS A 301 39.40 -6.95 -41.13
C CYS A 301 39.19 -6.56 -39.68
N TYR A 302 37.95 -6.62 -39.19
CA TYR A 302 37.66 -6.34 -37.80
C TYR A 302 37.19 -7.60 -37.08
N THR A 303 37.76 -7.85 -35.89
CA THR A 303 37.29 -8.86 -34.94
C THR A 303 36.45 -8.17 -33.88
N ALA A 304 35.17 -8.53 -33.80
CA ALA A 304 34.34 -8.09 -32.69
C ALA A 304 34.83 -8.73 -31.39
N LYS A 305 34.75 -7.96 -30.30
CA LYS A 305 35.01 -8.43 -28.95
C LYS A 305 34.16 -9.70 -28.71
N GLU A 306 34.77 -10.75 -28.17
CA GLU A 306 33.95 -11.80 -27.56
C GLU A 306 33.05 -11.12 -26.53
N LEU A 307 31.74 -11.28 -26.67
CA LEU A 307 30.79 -10.89 -25.64
C LEU A 307 31.10 -11.80 -24.45
N ALA A 308 31.99 -11.33 -23.57
CA ALA A 308 32.32 -12.03 -22.34
C ALA A 308 31.03 -12.12 -21.53
N ALA A 309 30.42 -13.30 -21.52
CA ALA A 309 29.27 -13.56 -20.68
C ALA A 309 29.63 -13.22 -19.24
N ARG A 310 28.73 -12.53 -18.53
CA ARG A 310 28.98 -12.11 -17.14
C ARG A 310 29.27 -13.29 -16.21
N ILE A 311 28.78 -14.48 -16.56
CA ILE A 311 29.14 -15.77 -15.96
C ILE A 311 29.71 -16.65 -17.08
N PRO A 312 31.03 -16.89 -17.14
CA PRO A 312 31.62 -17.79 -18.12
C PRO A 312 31.08 -19.20 -17.95
N LYS A 313 30.73 -19.87 -19.07
CA LYS A 313 30.25 -21.26 -19.08
C LYS A 313 29.09 -21.51 -18.11
N ALA A 314 28.16 -20.56 -18.01
CA ALA A 314 27.00 -20.61 -17.11
C ALA A 314 26.23 -21.96 -17.17
N GLU A 315 26.18 -22.58 -18.33
CA GLU A 315 25.48 -23.84 -18.59
C GLU A 315 26.19 -25.07 -18.02
N GLU A 316 27.51 -25.01 -17.76
CA GLU A 316 28.29 -26.12 -17.21
C GLU A 316 28.19 -26.21 -15.67
N LEU A 317 27.68 -25.17 -15.00
CA LEU A 317 27.68 -25.05 -13.53
C LEU A 317 26.51 -25.78 -12.84
N GLY A 318 25.56 -26.32 -13.62
CA GLY A 318 24.30 -26.87 -13.12
C GLY A 318 23.42 -25.82 -12.41
N PRO A 319 22.17 -26.13 -12.04
CA PRO A 319 21.25 -25.13 -11.49
C PRO A 319 21.75 -24.51 -10.18
N THR A 320 22.32 -25.31 -9.26
CA THR A 320 22.80 -24.79 -7.98
C THR A 320 24.07 -23.96 -8.13
N GLY A 321 25.05 -24.43 -8.90
CA GLY A 321 26.30 -23.71 -9.12
C GLY A 321 26.10 -22.42 -9.92
N LEU A 322 25.14 -22.40 -10.85
CA LEU A 322 24.79 -21.19 -11.58
C LEU A 322 24.10 -20.16 -10.68
N PHE A 323 23.20 -20.60 -9.79
CA PHE A 323 22.56 -19.70 -8.83
C PHE A 323 23.59 -19.05 -7.89
N ASP A 324 24.60 -19.81 -7.46
CA ASP A 324 25.72 -19.28 -6.67
C ASP A 324 26.55 -18.25 -7.43
N ALA A 325 26.95 -18.56 -8.66
CA ALA A 325 27.69 -17.64 -9.50
C ALA A 325 26.91 -16.34 -9.75
N TYR A 326 25.59 -16.44 -9.92
CA TYR A 326 24.70 -15.29 -10.06
C TYR A 326 24.56 -14.49 -8.76
N ALA A 327 24.47 -15.16 -7.60
CA ALA A 327 24.42 -14.50 -6.29
C ALA A 327 25.68 -13.66 -6.04
N VAL A 328 26.86 -14.17 -6.43
CA VAL A 328 28.12 -13.43 -6.38
C VAL A 328 28.11 -12.26 -7.38
N ALA A 329 27.73 -12.51 -8.64
CA ALA A 329 27.72 -11.47 -9.68
C ALA A 329 26.73 -10.33 -9.38
N SER A 330 25.64 -10.62 -8.67
CA SER A 330 24.57 -9.67 -8.34
C SER A 330 24.65 -9.11 -6.92
N ASN A 331 25.74 -9.39 -6.17
CA ASN A 331 25.94 -8.98 -4.78
C ASN A 331 24.75 -9.32 -3.85
N MET A 332 24.23 -10.55 -3.96
CA MET A 332 23.11 -11.01 -3.12
C MET A 332 23.57 -11.31 -1.69
N THR A 333 22.69 -11.07 -0.72
CA THR A 333 22.97 -11.45 0.67
C THR A 333 22.97 -12.97 0.83
N PRO A 334 23.70 -13.52 1.82
CA PRO A 334 23.70 -14.96 2.09
C PRO A 334 22.28 -15.54 2.30
N SER A 335 21.41 -14.80 2.99
CA SER A 335 20.01 -15.18 3.22
C SER A 335 19.20 -15.37 1.94
N VAL A 336 19.43 -14.53 0.92
CA VAL A 336 18.79 -14.66 -0.40
C VAL A 336 19.33 -15.88 -1.13
N ASN A 337 20.65 -16.15 -1.00
CA ASN A 337 21.25 -17.32 -1.61
C ASN A 337 20.67 -18.62 -1.01
N ASP A 338 20.61 -18.70 0.32
CA ASP A 338 20.10 -19.87 1.04
C ASP A 338 18.63 -20.17 0.71
N PHE A 339 17.78 -19.13 0.65
CA PHE A 339 16.39 -19.28 0.22
C PHE A 339 16.29 -19.83 -1.22
N GLY A 340 17.10 -19.28 -2.13
CA GLY A 340 17.12 -19.75 -3.52
C GLY A 340 17.58 -21.20 -3.67
N ARG A 341 18.59 -21.63 -2.90
CA ARG A 341 19.04 -23.03 -2.83
C ARG A 341 17.94 -23.96 -2.33
N GLU A 342 17.15 -23.52 -1.35
CA GLU A 342 16.03 -24.30 -0.84
C GLU A 342 14.96 -24.53 -1.93
N VAL A 343 14.61 -23.47 -2.67
CA VAL A 343 13.69 -23.57 -3.81
C VAL A 343 14.23 -24.52 -4.87
N LEU A 344 15.52 -24.44 -5.22
CA LEU A 344 16.13 -25.33 -6.21
C LEU A 344 16.18 -26.79 -5.77
N ARG A 345 16.38 -27.05 -4.47
CA ARG A 345 16.30 -28.41 -3.90
C ARG A 345 14.90 -28.99 -4.03
N GLU A 346 13.88 -28.16 -3.84
CA GLU A 346 12.48 -28.54 -4.04
C GLU A 346 12.20 -28.87 -5.51
N VAL A 347 12.69 -28.07 -6.46
CA VAL A 347 12.59 -28.34 -7.91
C VAL A 347 13.24 -29.68 -8.28
N ALA A 348 14.42 -29.98 -7.72
CA ALA A 348 15.13 -31.24 -7.97
C ALA A 348 14.40 -32.47 -7.38
N SER A 349 13.64 -32.28 -6.30
CA SER A 349 12.89 -33.36 -5.63
C SER A 349 11.52 -33.67 -6.23
N ALA A 350 11.03 -32.85 -7.18
CA ALA A 350 9.75 -33.08 -7.82
C ALA A 350 9.83 -34.25 -8.82
N ASP A 351 8.84 -35.17 -8.80
CA ASP A 351 8.73 -36.34 -9.72
C ASP A 351 8.81 -35.98 -11.22
N ASP A 352 8.61 -34.70 -11.53
CA ASP A 352 8.53 -34.13 -12.86
C ASP A 352 9.76 -33.26 -13.21
N ALA A 353 10.87 -33.33 -12.45
CA ALA A 353 12.04 -32.45 -12.54
C ALA A 353 12.59 -32.28 -13.98
N PRO A 354 12.86 -31.05 -14.47
CA PRO A 354 13.30 -30.83 -15.86
C PRO A 354 14.64 -31.51 -16.20
N GLU A 355 15.55 -31.64 -15.22
CA GLU A 355 16.80 -32.39 -15.36
C GLU A 355 16.56 -33.85 -15.79
N THR A 356 15.41 -34.44 -15.46
CA THR A 356 15.03 -35.80 -15.91
C THR A 356 14.40 -35.84 -17.31
N ARG A 357 13.91 -34.70 -17.84
CA ARG A 357 13.27 -34.61 -19.17
C ARG A 357 14.21 -34.17 -20.28
N ARG A 358 15.18 -33.28 -19.98
CA ARG A 358 16.14 -32.74 -20.96
C ARG A 358 17.58 -33.24 -20.79
N ALA A 359 17.84 -34.20 -19.90
CA ALA A 359 18.99 -35.08 -20.03
C ALA A 359 18.83 -35.89 -21.32
N ALA A 360 19.05 -35.23 -22.45
CA ALA A 360 18.98 -35.78 -23.78
C ALA A 360 20.03 -36.88 -23.83
N LYS A 361 19.57 -38.14 -23.77
CA LYS A 361 20.25 -39.22 -24.48
C LYS A 361 20.44 -38.69 -25.88
N GLY A 362 21.67 -38.31 -26.26
CA GLY A 362 21.92 -37.67 -27.56
C GLY A 362 21.15 -38.40 -28.67
N VAL A 363 20.21 -37.70 -29.32
CA VAL A 363 19.32 -38.29 -30.33
C VAL A 363 19.88 -37.93 -31.69
N SER A 364 20.40 -38.91 -32.41
CA SER A 364 20.81 -38.78 -33.80
C SER A 364 19.76 -39.42 -34.69
N VAL A 365 19.22 -38.65 -35.63
CA VAL A 365 18.15 -39.04 -36.55
C VAL A 365 18.66 -39.03 -37.99
N SER A 366 18.37 -40.11 -38.70
CA SER A 366 18.61 -40.25 -40.14
C SER A 366 17.31 -40.58 -40.86
N PHE A 367 16.90 -39.76 -41.82
CA PHE A 367 15.71 -40.04 -42.62
C PHE A 367 16.02 -41.04 -43.74
N ALA A 368 15.17 -42.05 -43.90
CA ALA A 368 15.30 -43.06 -44.95
C ALA A 368 14.39 -42.73 -46.14
N ALA A 369 13.10 -42.54 -45.91
CA ALA A 369 12.12 -42.25 -46.95
C ALA A 369 10.88 -41.55 -46.40
N VAL A 370 10.16 -40.85 -47.27
CA VAL A 370 8.83 -40.29 -46.99
C VAL A 370 7.82 -40.78 -48.03
N GLU A 371 6.63 -41.16 -47.58
CA GLU A 371 5.50 -41.51 -48.42
C GLU A 371 4.40 -40.46 -48.29
N LEU A 372 3.85 -40.03 -49.43
CA LEU A 372 2.77 -39.06 -49.52
C LEU A 372 1.59 -39.67 -50.27
N GLU A 373 0.37 -39.47 -49.78
CA GLU A 373 -0.87 -39.92 -50.44
C GLU A 373 -1.97 -38.88 -50.20
N GLY A 374 -2.56 -38.33 -51.26
CA GLY A 374 -3.56 -37.27 -51.16
C GLY A 374 -3.07 -35.99 -50.48
N PHE A 375 -1.76 -35.76 -50.44
CA PHE A 375 -1.12 -34.64 -49.74
C PHE A 375 -0.61 -33.57 -50.73
N GLY A 376 -1.16 -32.35 -50.63
CA GLY A 376 -0.88 -31.24 -51.54
C GLY A 376 -1.16 -31.60 -53.00
N THR A 377 -0.15 -31.60 -53.86
CA THR A 377 -0.31 -31.95 -55.29
C THR A 377 -0.17 -33.45 -55.58
N PHE A 378 0.22 -34.27 -54.60
CA PHE A 378 0.39 -35.72 -54.75
C PHE A 378 -0.93 -36.45 -54.51
N GLN A 379 -1.63 -36.81 -55.59
CA GLN A 379 -2.93 -37.51 -55.52
C GLN A 379 -2.77 -39.00 -55.19
N SER A 380 -1.85 -39.69 -55.87
CA SER A 380 -1.51 -41.10 -55.66
C SER A 380 -0.37 -41.27 -54.64
N THR A 381 -0.17 -42.50 -54.17
CA THR A 381 0.93 -42.82 -53.26
C THR A 381 2.27 -42.60 -53.95
N THR A 382 3.07 -41.68 -53.42
CA THR A 382 4.41 -41.36 -53.90
C THR A 382 5.41 -41.59 -52.79
N ARG A 383 6.42 -42.45 -53.02
CA ARG A 383 7.51 -42.70 -52.07
C ARG A 383 8.78 -42.01 -52.55
N TYR A 384 9.41 -41.23 -51.69
CA TYR A 384 10.61 -40.46 -51.99
C TYR A 384 11.76 -40.82 -51.04
N ALA A 385 12.93 -41.10 -51.60
CA ALA A 385 14.13 -41.47 -50.84
C ALA A 385 14.83 -40.23 -50.26
N LEU A 386 15.18 -40.30 -48.96
CA LEU A 386 15.82 -39.21 -48.21
C LEU A 386 17.26 -39.56 -47.77
N GLY A 387 17.62 -40.84 -47.70
CA GLY A 387 18.91 -41.26 -47.14
C GLY A 387 20.11 -41.13 -48.09
N SER A 388 21.21 -40.55 -47.59
CA SER A 388 22.56 -40.51 -48.20
C SER A 388 22.61 -40.02 -49.64
N ARG A 389 22.10 -38.82 -49.91
CA ARG A 389 21.94 -38.27 -51.26
C ARG A 389 22.89 -37.13 -51.64
N GLY A 390 23.81 -36.75 -50.75
CA GLY A 390 24.67 -35.57 -50.96
C GLY A 390 23.84 -34.29 -51.07
N VAL A 391 24.32 -33.31 -51.82
CA VAL A 391 23.61 -32.06 -52.10
C VAL A 391 22.71 -32.26 -53.32
N CYS A 392 21.41 -32.45 -53.07
CA CYS A 392 20.39 -32.73 -54.06
C CYS A 392 19.50 -31.51 -54.30
N VAL A 393 19.37 -31.08 -55.56
CA VAL A 393 18.40 -30.06 -55.97
C VAL A 393 17.13 -30.69 -56.51
N VAL A 394 15.99 -30.23 -56.02
CA VAL A 394 14.65 -30.61 -56.45
C VAL A 394 14.08 -29.50 -57.34
N ILE A 395 13.99 -29.78 -58.63
CA ILE A 395 13.40 -28.90 -59.64
C ILE A 395 11.97 -29.35 -59.97
N GLY A 396 11.21 -28.49 -60.64
CA GLY A 396 9.79 -28.70 -60.90
C GLY A 396 9.44 -28.40 -62.34
N GLU A 397 8.51 -29.17 -62.89
CA GLU A 397 7.92 -28.97 -64.21
C GLU A 397 6.41 -29.10 -64.09
N ASN A 398 5.67 -28.07 -64.52
CA ASN A 398 4.22 -28.09 -64.50
C ASN A 398 3.70 -28.27 -65.94
N ARG A 399 3.12 -29.44 -66.23
CA ARG A 399 2.58 -29.76 -67.57
C ARG A 399 1.09 -29.46 -67.73
N THR A 400 0.45 -28.94 -66.69
CA THR A 400 -1.00 -28.73 -66.64
C THR A 400 -1.44 -27.28 -66.81
N ASP A 401 -0.55 -26.32 -66.57
CA ASP A 401 -0.87 -24.91 -66.51
C ASP A 401 0.08 -24.11 -67.42
N THR A 402 -0.45 -23.50 -68.49
CA THR A 402 0.37 -22.84 -69.54
C THR A 402 0.96 -21.49 -69.10
N CYS A 403 0.68 -21.05 -67.88
CA CYS A 403 1.09 -19.75 -67.34
C CYS A 403 2.18 -19.87 -66.24
N SER A 404 2.70 -21.07 -65.96
CA SER A 404 3.70 -21.29 -64.91
C SER A 404 4.58 -22.51 -65.20
N ASP A 405 5.80 -22.30 -65.69
CA ASP A 405 6.68 -23.38 -66.16
C ASP A 405 7.11 -24.36 -65.03
N SER A 406 7.35 -23.87 -63.80
CA SER A 406 7.80 -24.71 -62.66
C SER A 406 7.04 -24.49 -61.34
N ASN A 407 6.23 -23.44 -61.25
CA ASN A 407 5.48 -23.09 -60.05
C ASN A 407 4.23 -23.97 -59.90
N GLY A 408 3.93 -24.37 -58.66
CA GLY A 408 2.79 -25.24 -58.37
C GLY A 408 3.01 -26.73 -58.67
N ALA A 409 4.23 -27.16 -59.03
CA ALA A 409 4.55 -28.56 -59.32
C ALA A 409 4.59 -29.47 -58.06
N GLY A 410 4.74 -28.92 -56.85
CA GLY A 410 4.80 -29.69 -55.60
C GLY A 410 6.18 -29.85 -54.97
N LYS A 411 7.21 -29.12 -55.44
CA LYS A 411 8.58 -29.15 -54.91
C LYS A 411 8.65 -28.95 -53.39
N THR A 412 8.13 -27.82 -52.91
CA THR A 412 8.07 -27.47 -51.49
C THR A 412 7.25 -28.48 -50.70
N THR A 413 6.11 -28.91 -51.23
CA THR A 413 5.25 -29.94 -50.61
C THR A 413 6.02 -31.23 -50.38
N LEU A 414 6.83 -31.67 -51.34
CA LEU A 414 7.66 -32.88 -51.22
C LEU A 414 8.71 -32.74 -50.12
N VAL A 415 9.57 -31.72 -50.21
CA VAL A 415 10.72 -31.58 -49.31
C VAL A 415 10.32 -31.21 -47.87
N MET A 416 9.17 -30.56 -47.68
CA MET A 416 8.64 -30.18 -46.36
C MET A 416 7.71 -31.26 -45.76
N SER A 417 7.35 -32.30 -46.50
CA SER A 417 6.48 -33.37 -45.99
C SER A 417 7.02 -34.11 -44.76
N PRO A 418 8.34 -34.37 -44.60
CA PRO A 418 8.87 -35.00 -43.39
C PRO A 418 8.64 -34.13 -42.14
N MET A 419 8.81 -32.81 -42.27
CA MET A 419 8.53 -31.86 -41.19
C MET A 419 7.06 -31.90 -40.78
N TRP A 420 6.15 -31.98 -41.76
CA TRP A 420 4.72 -32.08 -41.50
C TRP A 420 4.35 -33.42 -40.83
N ALA A 421 4.99 -34.52 -41.19
CA ALA A 421 4.80 -35.79 -40.48
C ALA A 421 5.17 -35.64 -38.99
N LEU A 422 6.35 -35.09 -38.71
CA LEU A 422 6.88 -34.90 -37.36
C LEU A 422 6.06 -33.94 -36.51
N THR A 423 5.66 -32.79 -37.05
CA THR A 423 5.09 -31.67 -36.26
C THR A 423 3.63 -31.35 -36.55
N GLY A 424 3.14 -31.74 -37.73
CA GLY A 424 1.85 -31.29 -38.26
C GLY A 424 1.87 -29.88 -38.84
N GLN A 425 3.05 -29.25 -38.92
CA GLN A 425 3.26 -27.93 -39.53
C GLN A 425 4.13 -28.08 -40.78
N SER A 426 3.79 -27.32 -41.83
CA SER A 426 4.58 -27.29 -43.08
C SER A 426 5.51 -26.06 -43.18
N ASP A 427 5.40 -25.13 -42.22
CA ASP A 427 6.17 -23.90 -42.14
C ASP A 427 6.24 -23.47 -40.65
N LEU A 428 7.46 -23.24 -40.13
CA LEU A 428 7.74 -22.74 -38.78
C LEU A 428 7.92 -21.23 -38.83
N ARG A 429 6.86 -20.49 -39.14
CA ARG A 429 6.89 -19.04 -38.92
C ARG A 429 6.91 -18.80 -37.42
N ILE A 430 7.88 -18.03 -36.97
CA ILE A 430 7.89 -17.59 -35.58
C ILE A 430 6.74 -16.60 -35.42
N ASP A 431 5.83 -16.86 -34.49
CA ASP A 431 4.63 -16.05 -34.26
C ASP A 431 5.02 -14.55 -34.17
N GLY A 432 4.55 -13.75 -35.14
CA GLY A 432 4.80 -12.31 -35.21
C GLY A 432 5.57 -11.80 -36.44
N ALA A 433 6.15 -12.66 -37.27
CA ALA A 433 6.81 -12.27 -38.52
C ALA A 433 5.89 -12.51 -39.75
N GLY A 434 5.00 -11.56 -40.04
CA GLY A 434 4.29 -11.48 -41.34
C GLY A 434 2.93 -12.18 -41.44
N SER A 435 1.99 -11.51 -42.11
CA SER A 435 0.55 -11.79 -42.22
C SER A 435 0.11 -13.04 -43.02
N GLY A 436 1.00 -13.97 -43.34
CA GLY A 436 0.61 -15.15 -44.12
C GLY A 436 0.17 -16.32 -43.23
N LYS A 437 -1.04 -16.84 -43.47
CA LYS A 437 -1.59 -18.03 -42.79
C LYS A 437 -0.65 -19.23 -42.99
N SER A 438 -0.31 -19.94 -41.91
CA SER A 438 0.27 -21.28 -41.99
C SER A 438 -0.72 -22.22 -42.71
N LEU A 439 -0.21 -23.15 -43.53
CA LEU A 439 -1.05 -24.08 -44.29
C LEU A 439 -2.01 -24.82 -43.36
N THR A 440 -3.31 -24.60 -43.56
CA THR A 440 -4.35 -25.20 -42.75
C THR A 440 -4.60 -26.65 -43.17
N LYS A 441 -5.32 -27.42 -42.35
CA LYS A 441 -5.64 -28.83 -42.66
C LYS A 441 -6.41 -28.99 -43.98
N SER A 442 -7.13 -27.95 -44.45
CA SER A 442 -7.77 -27.97 -45.77
C SER A 442 -6.78 -27.78 -46.91
N ASP A 443 -5.69 -27.03 -46.69
CA ASP A 443 -4.75 -26.62 -47.75
C ASP A 443 -3.76 -27.74 -48.10
N VAL A 444 -3.60 -28.71 -47.20
CA VAL A 444 -2.70 -29.86 -47.39
C VAL A 444 -3.39 -31.10 -47.96
N VAL A 445 -4.72 -31.13 -48.06
CA VAL A 445 -5.45 -32.26 -48.66
C VAL A 445 -5.71 -31.97 -50.13
N ASN A 446 -5.27 -32.88 -51.00
CA ASN A 446 -5.48 -32.75 -52.44
C ASN A 446 -6.98 -32.70 -52.79
N ASP A 447 -7.34 -31.85 -53.76
CA ASP A 447 -8.75 -31.58 -54.00
C ASP A 447 -9.58 -32.78 -54.43
N SER A 448 -8.94 -33.70 -55.14
CA SER A 448 -9.51 -34.93 -55.68
C SER A 448 -9.51 -36.09 -54.67
N THR A 449 -9.07 -35.85 -53.42
CA THR A 449 -8.97 -36.87 -52.37
C THR A 449 -9.79 -36.51 -51.13
N LYS A 450 -10.09 -37.51 -50.29
CA LYS A 450 -10.83 -37.34 -49.03
C LYS A 450 -9.93 -37.08 -47.82
N PHE A 451 -8.65 -37.43 -47.93
CA PHE A 451 -7.65 -37.32 -46.87
C PHE A 451 -6.27 -37.10 -47.48
N GLY A 452 -5.38 -36.48 -46.69
CA GLY A 452 -3.94 -36.47 -46.94
C GLY A 452 -3.22 -37.30 -45.88
N ARG A 453 -2.26 -38.13 -46.30
CA ARG A 453 -1.42 -38.97 -45.45
C ARG A 453 0.04 -38.73 -45.78
N VAL A 454 0.85 -38.57 -44.73
CA VAL A 454 2.31 -38.57 -44.83
C VAL A 454 2.86 -39.58 -43.85
N ARG A 455 3.75 -40.46 -44.32
CA ARG A 455 4.49 -41.42 -43.50
C ARG A 455 5.99 -41.19 -43.67
N LEU A 456 6.68 -40.93 -42.58
CA LEU A 456 8.14 -40.75 -42.53
C LEU A 456 8.76 -41.98 -41.89
N GLU A 457 9.84 -42.48 -42.49
CA GLU A 457 10.63 -43.62 -42.00
C GLU A 457 12.10 -43.23 -41.88
N GLY A 458 12.78 -43.76 -40.87
CA GLY A 458 14.18 -43.45 -40.64
C GLY A 458 14.80 -44.30 -39.54
N HIS A 459 15.98 -43.89 -39.09
CA HIS A 459 16.73 -44.56 -38.04
C HIS A 459 17.15 -43.56 -36.96
N LEU A 460 17.10 -44.01 -35.71
CA LEU A 460 17.67 -43.38 -34.53
C LEU A 460 19.03 -44.02 -34.22
N ASN A 461 19.86 -43.36 -33.42
CA ASN A 461 21.00 -43.89 -32.66
C ASN A 461 21.41 -45.34 -32.98
N ASN A 462 22.58 -45.53 -33.59
CA ASN A 462 23.11 -46.86 -33.93
C ASN A 462 22.19 -47.71 -34.85
N GLY A 463 21.26 -47.11 -35.59
CA GLY A 463 20.46 -47.78 -36.63
C GLY A 463 19.10 -48.32 -36.18
N VAL A 464 18.55 -47.87 -35.05
CA VAL A 464 17.21 -48.29 -34.57
C VAL A 464 16.11 -47.72 -35.47
N PRO A 465 15.27 -48.53 -36.13
CA PRO A 465 14.28 -48.01 -37.07
C PRO A 465 13.12 -47.30 -36.35
N PHE A 466 12.62 -46.21 -36.95
CA PHE A 466 11.41 -45.52 -36.52
C PHE A 466 10.49 -45.20 -37.70
N TRP A 467 9.22 -44.99 -37.40
CA TRP A 467 8.25 -44.43 -38.34
C TRP A 467 7.27 -43.48 -37.66
N VAL A 468 6.83 -42.45 -38.39
CA VAL A 468 5.79 -41.51 -37.97
C VAL A 468 4.77 -41.39 -39.09
N GLU A 469 3.49 -41.53 -38.77
CA GLU A 469 2.39 -41.41 -39.73
C GLU A 469 1.36 -40.40 -39.25
N ARG A 470 1.07 -39.42 -40.11
CA ARG A 470 0.04 -38.41 -39.87
C ARG A 470 -0.98 -38.44 -41.00
N LYS A 471 -2.25 -38.57 -40.64
CA LYS A 471 -3.39 -38.58 -41.57
C LYS A 471 -4.39 -37.50 -41.20
N VAL A 472 -4.76 -36.66 -42.15
CA VAL A 472 -5.72 -35.56 -41.97
C VAL A 472 -6.81 -35.62 -43.02
N ASN A 473 -7.98 -35.08 -42.69
CA ASN A 473 -8.96 -34.66 -43.68
C ASN A 473 -9.11 -33.13 -43.61
N ARG A 474 -9.96 -32.55 -44.46
CA ARG A 474 -10.13 -31.09 -44.54
C ARG A 474 -10.59 -30.43 -43.23
N THR A 475 -11.15 -31.18 -42.28
CA THR A 475 -11.73 -30.63 -41.03
C THR A 475 -10.96 -31.00 -39.77
N LYS A 476 -10.34 -32.18 -39.69
CA LYS A 476 -9.70 -32.70 -38.49
C LYS A 476 -8.49 -33.60 -38.78
N LEU A 477 -7.69 -33.78 -37.73
CA LEU A 477 -6.69 -34.85 -37.68
C LEU A 477 -7.43 -36.19 -37.59
N VAL A 478 -7.16 -37.11 -38.50
CA VAL A 478 -7.80 -38.43 -38.56
C VAL A 478 -7.02 -39.41 -37.69
N SER A 479 -5.69 -39.43 -37.82
CA SER A 479 -4.81 -40.24 -36.96
C SER A 479 -3.40 -39.64 -36.90
N LEU A 480 -2.75 -39.82 -35.74
CA LEU A 480 -1.32 -39.59 -35.53
C LEU A 480 -0.78 -40.85 -34.84
N LYS A 481 0.22 -41.48 -35.46
CA LYS A 481 0.82 -42.72 -34.96
C LYS A 481 2.32 -42.67 -35.13
N TYR A 482 3.05 -43.31 -34.23
CA TYR A 482 4.49 -43.49 -34.38
C TYR A 482 4.95 -44.78 -33.69
N GLY A 483 6.08 -45.31 -34.16
CA GLY A 483 6.70 -46.48 -33.57
C GLY A 483 8.21 -46.45 -33.68
N ILE A 484 8.86 -47.12 -32.72
CA ILE A 484 10.31 -47.22 -32.60
C ILE A 484 10.67 -48.68 -32.36
N ASN A 485 11.65 -49.20 -33.09
CA ASN A 485 12.12 -50.59 -32.97
C ASN A 485 11.00 -51.64 -33.13
N GLY A 486 10.00 -51.35 -33.98
CA GLY A 486 8.85 -52.24 -34.21
C GLY A 486 7.73 -52.17 -33.17
N GLU A 487 7.89 -51.38 -32.10
CA GLU A 487 6.84 -51.15 -31.09
C GLU A 487 6.07 -49.84 -31.39
N GLU A 488 4.74 -49.90 -31.43
CA GLU A 488 3.89 -48.71 -31.57
C GLU A 488 3.77 -47.98 -30.22
N LYS A 489 4.21 -46.72 -30.16
CA LYS A 489 4.19 -45.88 -28.94
C LYS A 489 3.05 -44.86 -28.91
N THR A 490 2.06 -45.02 -29.79
CA THR A 490 0.89 -44.14 -29.89
C THR A 490 0.11 -44.09 -28.58
N MET A 491 -0.20 -42.88 -28.09
CA MET A 491 -0.95 -42.67 -26.85
C MET A 491 -2.44 -42.40 -27.12
N ALA A 492 -3.26 -42.44 -26.06
CA ALA A 492 -4.72 -42.25 -26.15
C ALA A 492 -5.11 -40.87 -26.73
N GLU A 493 -4.35 -39.83 -26.40
CA GLU A 493 -4.54 -38.48 -26.95
C GLU A 493 -3.46 -38.12 -27.97
N SER A 494 -3.86 -37.44 -29.03
CA SER A 494 -2.93 -36.96 -30.07
C SER A 494 -1.92 -35.94 -29.54
N LYS A 495 -2.29 -35.17 -28.51
CA LYS A 495 -1.39 -34.22 -27.84
C LYS A 495 -0.26 -34.93 -27.10
N LEU A 496 -0.59 -35.98 -26.34
CA LEU A 496 0.40 -36.82 -25.66
C LEU A 496 1.26 -37.60 -26.66
N THR A 497 0.66 -38.07 -27.76
CA THR A 497 1.40 -38.72 -28.86
C THR A 497 2.42 -37.75 -29.50
N GLN A 498 2.03 -36.49 -29.74
CA GLN A 498 2.97 -35.46 -30.25
C GLN A 498 4.10 -35.18 -29.25
N GLN A 499 3.79 -35.15 -27.96
CA GLN A 499 4.80 -34.99 -26.91
C GLN A 499 5.79 -36.16 -26.90
N GLY A 500 5.31 -37.40 -27.00
CA GLY A 500 6.17 -38.57 -27.13
C GLY A 500 7.06 -38.53 -28.39
N ILE A 501 6.55 -38.03 -29.52
CA ILE A 501 7.34 -37.81 -30.74
C ILE A 501 8.45 -36.76 -30.51
N ASN A 502 8.16 -35.69 -29.76
CA ASN A 502 9.16 -34.67 -29.42
C ASN A 502 10.22 -35.23 -28.47
N ASP A 503 9.81 -35.98 -27.44
CA ASP A 503 10.71 -36.52 -26.42
C ASP A 503 11.60 -37.65 -26.96
N ASP A 504 11.05 -38.56 -27.77
CA ASP A 504 11.78 -39.71 -28.31
C ASP A 504 12.61 -39.38 -29.57
N LEU A 505 12.12 -38.49 -30.44
CA LEU A 505 12.76 -38.19 -31.73
C LEU A 505 13.37 -36.78 -31.79
N GLY A 506 13.13 -35.91 -30.81
CA GLY A 506 13.56 -34.51 -30.87
C GLY A 506 12.85 -33.71 -31.96
N ALA A 507 11.62 -34.06 -32.31
CA ALA A 507 10.92 -33.56 -33.50
C ALA A 507 10.76 -32.03 -33.55
N ASP A 508 10.58 -31.37 -32.42
CA ASP A 508 10.48 -29.91 -32.31
C ASP A 508 11.83 -29.20 -32.54
N VAL A 509 12.93 -29.82 -32.09
CA VAL A 509 14.29 -29.34 -32.38
C VAL A 509 14.65 -29.60 -33.84
N ILE A 510 14.39 -30.80 -34.35
CA ILE A 510 14.62 -31.17 -35.76
C ILE A 510 13.90 -30.23 -36.71
N ALA A 511 12.65 -29.88 -36.41
CA ALA A 511 11.88 -28.99 -37.25
C ALA A 511 12.58 -27.62 -37.43
N ASN A 512 13.21 -27.07 -36.39
CA ASN A 512 13.91 -25.78 -36.43
C ASN A 512 15.37 -25.85 -36.93
N THR A 513 15.99 -27.04 -36.93
CA THR A 513 17.41 -27.24 -37.28
C THR A 513 17.61 -27.88 -38.64
N THR A 514 16.61 -28.60 -39.14
CA THR A 514 16.68 -29.38 -40.38
C THR A 514 15.90 -28.74 -41.51
N PHE A 515 14.80 -28.05 -41.23
CA PHE A 515 13.89 -27.56 -42.27
C PHE A 515 13.87 -26.04 -42.31
N HIS A 516 14.30 -25.48 -43.42
CA HIS A 516 14.25 -24.05 -43.68
C HIS A 516 13.42 -23.78 -44.95
N GLY A 517 12.11 -23.61 -44.78
CA GLY A 517 11.17 -23.16 -45.80
C GLY A 517 11.44 -21.74 -46.33
N GLN A 518 10.84 -21.37 -47.47
CA GLN A 518 11.02 -20.11 -48.21
C GLN A 518 10.94 -18.84 -47.32
N HIS A 519 10.08 -18.85 -46.30
CA HIS A 519 9.88 -17.71 -45.39
C HIS A 519 10.55 -17.90 -44.01
N THR A 520 11.01 -19.11 -43.68
CA THR A 520 11.67 -19.39 -42.38
C THR A 520 13.14 -19.02 -42.36
N VAL A 521 13.85 -19.11 -43.50
CA VAL A 521 15.28 -18.75 -43.60
C VAL A 521 15.51 -17.31 -43.12
N GLY A 522 14.61 -16.39 -43.47
CA GLY A 522 14.64 -14.99 -43.02
C GLY A 522 14.03 -14.72 -41.65
N ALA A 523 13.32 -15.68 -41.06
CA ALA A 523 12.47 -15.42 -39.88
C ALA A 523 13.26 -14.93 -38.66
N LEU A 524 14.46 -15.48 -38.41
CA LEU A 524 15.32 -15.03 -37.32
C LEU A 524 15.95 -13.66 -37.58
N LEU A 525 16.26 -13.35 -38.85
CA LEU A 525 16.84 -12.06 -39.24
C LEU A 525 15.81 -10.94 -39.12
N ASP A 526 14.55 -11.24 -39.46
CA ASP A 526 13.43 -10.30 -39.45
C ASP A 526 12.66 -10.28 -38.12
N ALA A 527 12.96 -11.21 -37.21
CA ALA A 527 12.30 -11.31 -35.91
C ALA A 527 12.42 -10.01 -35.09
N ASN A 528 11.36 -9.63 -34.40
CA ASN A 528 11.48 -8.61 -33.35
C ASN A 528 12.27 -9.18 -32.14
N ASP A 529 12.61 -8.30 -31.20
CA ASP A 529 13.41 -8.66 -30.02
C ASP A 529 12.79 -9.78 -29.17
N ALA A 530 11.47 -9.72 -28.94
CA ALA A 530 10.75 -10.72 -28.15
C ALA A 530 10.76 -12.10 -28.84
N THR A 531 10.54 -12.11 -30.15
CA THR A 531 10.56 -13.30 -31.01
C THR A 531 11.95 -13.93 -31.06
N LEU A 532 13.01 -13.13 -31.17
CA LEU A 532 14.39 -13.62 -31.16
C LEU A 532 14.78 -14.21 -29.80
N LYS A 533 14.42 -13.53 -28.69
CA LYS A 533 14.63 -14.04 -27.33
C LYS A 533 13.87 -15.33 -27.07
N ALA A 534 12.66 -15.46 -27.59
CA ALA A 534 11.88 -16.69 -27.48
C ALA A 534 12.56 -17.85 -28.22
N ALA A 535 13.15 -17.60 -29.39
CA ALA A 535 13.95 -18.61 -30.12
C ALA A 535 15.20 -19.01 -29.32
N LEU A 536 15.98 -18.04 -28.84
CA LEU A 536 17.14 -18.29 -27.98
C LEU A 536 16.76 -19.01 -26.68
N GLY A 537 15.55 -18.77 -26.15
CA GLY A 537 15.10 -19.35 -24.88
C GLY A 537 14.85 -20.84 -24.97
N LYS A 538 14.62 -21.35 -26.18
CA LYS A 538 14.55 -22.79 -26.44
C LYS A 538 15.93 -23.46 -26.33
N LEU A 539 17.01 -22.72 -26.59
CA LEU A 539 18.40 -23.18 -26.55
C LEU A 539 18.98 -23.27 -25.13
N VAL A 540 18.28 -22.66 -24.17
CA VAL A 540 18.69 -22.58 -22.78
C VAL A 540 17.75 -23.44 -21.94
N GLU A 541 18.25 -24.00 -20.84
CA GLU A 541 17.43 -24.69 -19.86
C GLU A 541 16.54 -23.69 -19.09
N ALA A 542 15.42 -23.27 -19.69
CA ALA A 542 14.49 -22.32 -19.08
C ALA A 542 13.48 -22.97 -18.10
N ASP A 543 13.21 -24.27 -18.25
CA ASP A 543 12.15 -24.98 -17.52
C ASP A 543 12.45 -25.07 -16.02
N THR A 544 13.70 -25.34 -15.63
CA THR A 544 14.15 -25.37 -14.23
C THR A 544 13.94 -24.03 -13.54
N TRP A 545 14.30 -22.93 -14.20
CA TRP A 545 14.12 -21.58 -13.67
C TRP A 545 12.65 -21.16 -13.65
N THR A 546 11.85 -21.59 -14.63
CA THR A 546 10.41 -21.33 -14.65
C THR A 546 9.71 -22.03 -13.48
N LYS A 547 10.06 -23.29 -13.20
CA LYS A 547 9.55 -24.01 -12.02
C LYS A 547 10.03 -23.40 -10.71
N ALA A 548 11.32 -23.05 -10.60
CA ALA A 548 11.85 -22.36 -9.44
C ALA A 548 11.12 -21.03 -9.19
N LYS A 549 10.84 -20.27 -10.26
CA LYS A 549 10.05 -19.04 -10.22
C LYS A 549 8.62 -19.28 -9.75
N ASP A 550 7.97 -20.35 -10.19
CA ASP A 550 6.60 -20.67 -9.76
C ASP A 550 6.54 -21.08 -8.28
N ILE A 551 7.47 -21.92 -7.81
CA ILE A 551 7.60 -22.29 -6.39
C ILE A 551 7.91 -21.06 -5.54
N SER A 552 8.91 -20.25 -5.95
CA SER A 552 9.28 -19.03 -5.25
C SER A 552 8.12 -18.04 -5.18
N ARG A 553 7.36 -17.85 -6.27
CA ARG A 553 6.18 -16.98 -6.30
C ARG A 553 5.10 -17.46 -5.35
N LYS A 554 4.88 -18.78 -5.26
CA LYS A 554 3.94 -19.37 -4.31
C LYS A 554 4.37 -19.06 -2.87
N ARG A 555 5.64 -19.27 -2.52
CA ARG A 555 6.19 -18.92 -1.20
C ARG A 555 6.06 -17.43 -0.88
N VAL A 556 6.38 -16.54 -1.84
CA VAL A 556 6.19 -15.09 -1.69
C VAL A 556 4.72 -14.76 -1.41
N SER A 557 3.78 -15.41 -2.10
CA SER A 557 2.34 -15.21 -1.87
C SER A 557 1.91 -15.69 -0.47
N GLU A 558 2.44 -16.82 0.00
CA GLU A 558 2.16 -17.36 1.34
C GLU A 558 2.72 -16.43 2.44
N ILE A 559 3.98 -16.02 2.34
CA ILE A 559 4.61 -15.08 3.27
C ILE A 559 3.86 -13.75 3.27
N LYS A 560 3.48 -13.22 2.09
CA LYS A 560 2.67 -12.00 1.99
C LYS A 560 1.30 -12.15 2.65
N GLY A 561 0.69 -13.34 2.55
CA GLY A 561 -0.55 -13.68 3.26
C GLY A 561 -0.35 -13.64 4.78
N THR A 562 0.71 -14.26 5.30
CA THR A 562 1.04 -14.22 6.73
C THR A 562 1.33 -12.79 7.23
N MET A 563 2.08 -11.99 6.47
CA MET A 563 2.36 -10.59 6.79
C MET A 563 1.07 -9.76 6.85
N SER A 564 0.14 -9.97 5.92
CA SER A 564 -1.16 -9.29 5.92
C SER A 564 -2.01 -9.69 7.13
N ALA A 565 -1.95 -10.95 7.56
CA ALA A 565 -2.65 -11.42 8.75
C ALA A 565 -2.07 -10.78 10.02
N ILE A 566 -0.75 -10.81 10.21
CA ILE A 566 -0.06 -10.19 11.35
C ILE A 566 -0.31 -8.67 11.36
N SER A 567 -0.23 -8.01 10.21
CA SER A 567 -0.52 -6.57 10.10
C SER A 567 -1.96 -6.22 10.49
N ALA A 568 -2.94 -7.06 10.11
CA ALA A 568 -4.33 -6.88 10.54
C ALA A 568 -4.49 -7.08 12.07
N GLU A 569 -3.78 -8.04 12.66
CA GLU A 569 -3.75 -8.23 14.12
C GLU A 569 -3.12 -7.04 14.86
N VAL A 570 -1.99 -6.53 14.37
CA VAL A 570 -1.33 -5.33 14.90
C VAL A 570 -2.31 -4.15 14.90
N LYS A 571 -2.96 -3.88 13.76
CA LYS A 571 -3.95 -2.81 13.65
C LYS A 571 -5.15 -3.00 14.58
N ALA A 572 -5.70 -4.21 14.68
CA ALA A 572 -6.83 -4.50 15.56
C ALA A 572 -6.49 -4.24 17.04
N ARG A 573 -5.25 -4.51 17.44
CA ARG A 573 -4.73 -4.25 18.80
C ARG A 573 -4.44 -2.78 19.04
N GLU A 574 -3.85 -2.07 18.08
CA GLU A 574 -3.70 -0.61 18.14
C GLU A 574 -5.05 0.07 18.35
N ASP A 575 -6.06 -0.34 17.58
CA ASP A 575 -7.44 0.17 17.72
C ASP A 575 -8.04 -0.17 19.10
N TYR A 576 -7.75 -1.36 19.64
CA TYR A 576 -8.20 -1.77 20.97
C TYR A 576 -7.53 -0.94 22.08
N ILE A 577 -6.21 -0.72 21.99
CA ILE A 577 -5.44 0.12 22.90
C ILE A 577 -5.98 1.56 22.83
N ALA A 578 -6.23 2.10 21.64
CA ALA A 578 -6.78 3.44 21.45
C ALA A 578 -8.16 3.60 22.13
N ARG A 579 -9.07 2.63 21.94
CA ARG A 579 -10.37 2.62 22.62
C ARG A 579 -10.24 2.53 24.13
N THR A 580 -9.32 1.68 24.62
CA THR A 580 -9.09 1.49 26.07
C THR A 580 -8.46 2.72 26.69
N ARG A 581 -7.52 3.40 26.00
CA ARG A 581 -6.98 4.71 26.41
C ARG A 581 -8.08 5.76 26.52
N SER A 582 -8.97 5.84 25.54
CA SER A 582 -10.12 6.76 25.59
C SER A 582 -11.03 6.50 26.80
N ARG A 583 -11.35 5.23 27.08
CA ARG A 583 -12.10 4.83 28.29
C ARG A 583 -11.37 5.20 29.58
N ARG A 584 -10.05 5.01 29.62
CA ARG A 584 -9.19 5.37 30.75
C ARG A 584 -9.15 6.88 30.96
N ASP A 585 -9.00 7.67 29.91
CA ASP A 585 -9.03 9.14 29.97
C ASP A 585 -10.41 9.68 30.36
N GLN A 586 -11.49 8.99 29.99
CA GLN A 586 -12.83 9.31 30.47
C GLN A 586 -12.95 8.99 31.96
N ALA A 587 -12.58 7.80 32.41
CA ALA A 587 -12.60 7.42 33.82
C ALA A 587 -11.69 8.33 34.68
N LEU A 588 -10.57 8.82 34.11
CA LEU A 588 -9.68 9.77 34.77
C LEU A 588 -10.37 11.13 34.94
N ARG A 589 -11.04 11.65 33.91
CA ARG A 589 -11.82 12.89 34.00
C ARG A 589 -12.97 12.78 34.99
N GLU A 590 -13.66 11.65 35.02
CA GLU A 590 -14.73 11.37 35.98
C GLU A 590 -14.18 11.30 37.41
N SER A 591 -13.04 10.62 37.60
CA SER A 591 -12.29 10.56 38.87
C SER A 591 -11.85 11.94 39.37
N GLU A 592 -11.26 12.76 38.50
CA GLU A 592 -10.84 14.14 38.81
C GLU A 592 -12.04 15.04 39.11
N SER A 593 -13.14 14.91 38.35
CA SER A 593 -14.37 15.66 38.59
C SER A 593 -14.99 15.31 39.93
N TRP A 594 -15.04 14.01 40.26
CA TRP A 594 -15.52 13.53 41.56
C TRP A 594 -14.65 14.08 42.70
N GLU A 595 -13.32 14.05 42.57
CA GLU A 595 -12.40 14.56 43.58
C GLU A 595 -12.55 16.09 43.75
N GLN A 596 -12.73 16.84 42.66
CA GLN A 596 -13.04 18.27 42.71
C GLN A 596 -14.38 18.55 43.39
N GLN A 597 -15.43 17.80 43.07
CA GLN A 597 -16.75 17.94 43.69
C GLN A 597 -16.70 17.61 45.19
N ARG A 598 -16.00 16.53 45.56
CA ARG A 598 -15.76 16.16 46.96
C ARG A 598 -15.04 17.26 47.72
N ARG A 599 -13.94 17.79 47.17
CA ARG A 599 -13.18 18.90 47.79
C ARG A 599 -14.00 20.17 47.94
N ARG A 600 -14.75 20.56 46.90
CA ARG A 600 -15.68 21.70 46.97
C ARG A 600 -16.73 21.49 48.06
N ARG A 601 -17.34 20.31 48.10
CA ARG A 601 -18.40 20.01 49.07
C ARG A 601 -17.90 19.98 50.51
N VAL A 602 -16.71 19.44 50.76
CA VAL A 602 -16.05 19.51 52.08
C VAL A 602 -15.80 20.97 52.45
N SER A 603 -15.21 21.76 51.56
CA SER A 603 -14.93 23.18 51.83
C SER A 603 -16.19 24.01 52.09
N GLU A 604 -17.28 23.76 51.36
CA GLU A 604 -18.60 24.39 51.61
C GLU A 604 -19.16 24.03 52.99
N LEU A 605 -19.10 22.75 53.36
CA LEU A 605 -19.62 22.27 54.65
C LEU A 605 -18.75 22.76 55.83
N GLU A 606 -17.42 22.81 55.67
CA GLU A 606 -16.50 23.39 56.65
C GLU A 606 -16.75 24.88 56.85
N ALA A 607 -16.92 25.64 55.76
CA ALA A 607 -17.24 27.06 55.81
C ALA A 607 -18.61 27.31 56.47
N SER A 608 -19.62 26.52 56.12
CA SER A 608 -20.97 26.63 56.69
C SER A 608 -21.00 26.25 58.18
N SER A 609 -20.27 25.20 58.59
CA SER A 609 -20.15 24.78 60.00
C SER A 609 -19.41 25.83 60.83
N SER A 610 -18.33 26.39 60.29
CA SER A 610 -17.57 27.47 60.94
C SER A 610 -18.40 28.73 61.11
N ALA A 611 -19.18 29.12 60.08
CA ALA A 611 -20.06 30.29 60.16
C ALA A 611 -21.18 30.12 61.19
N ALA A 612 -21.81 28.94 61.24
CA ALA A 612 -22.83 28.61 62.25
C ALA A 612 -22.26 28.63 63.68
N SER A 613 -21.04 28.09 63.87
CA SER A 613 -20.36 28.09 65.17
C SER A 613 -19.97 29.49 65.66
N ARG A 614 -19.51 30.37 64.76
CA ARG A 614 -19.25 31.79 65.11
C ARG A 614 -20.53 32.52 65.49
N THR A 615 -21.62 32.25 64.78
CA THR A 615 -22.93 32.84 65.08
C THR A 615 -23.43 32.40 66.45
N PHE A 616 -23.28 31.11 66.78
CA PHE A 616 -23.61 30.59 68.10
C PHE A 616 -22.78 31.24 69.21
N THR A 617 -21.46 31.35 69.02
CA THR A 617 -20.53 32.00 69.98
C THR A 617 -20.92 33.46 70.26
N HIS A 618 -21.40 34.15 69.24
CA HIS A 618 -21.86 35.54 69.35
C HIS A 618 -23.12 35.67 70.21
N PHE A 619 -24.15 34.87 69.94
CA PHE A 619 -25.36 34.83 70.78
C PHE A 619 -25.07 34.36 72.21
N LEU A 620 -24.08 33.48 72.39
CA LEU A 620 -23.63 33.04 73.71
C LEU A 620 -23.00 34.21 74.50
N SER A 621 -22.25 35.08 73.84
CA SER A 621 -21.70 36.28 74.45
C SER A 621 -22.78 37.30 74.82
N MET A 622 -23.75 37.55 73.93
CA MET A 622 -24.92 38.39 74.24
C MET A 622 -25.69 37.86 75.45
N THR A 623 -25.89 36.54 75.51
CA THR A 623 -26.55 35.87 76.64
C THR A 623 -25.80 36.09 77.96
N ASN A 624 -24.46 36.01 77.95
CA ASN A 624 -23.62 36.31 79.12
C ASN A 624 -23.76 37.77 79.60
N HIS A 625 -23.77 38.74 78.69
CA HIS A 625 -23.98 40.16 79.05
C HIS A 625 -25.38 40.40 79.66
N PHE A 626 -26.42 39.74 79.14
CA PHE A 626 -27.75 39.79 79.73
C PHE A 626 -27.85 39.10 81.09
N LEU A 627 -27.18 37.95 81.26
CA LEU A 627 -27.11 37.22 82.53
C LEU A 627 -26.54 38.10 83.65
N GLN A 628 -25.39 38.73 83.40
CA GLN A 628 -24.76 39.65 84.36
C GLN A 628 -25.68 40.83 84.72
N ARG A 629 -26.46 41.31 83.75
CA ARG A 629 -27.40 42.43 83.96
C ARG A 629 -28.63 42.02 84.76
N LEU A 630 -29.19 40.84 84.47
CA LEU A 630 -30.35 40.29 85.18
C LEU A 630 -30.03 39.98 86.64
N GLN A 631 -28.84 39.44 86.94
CA GLN A 631 -28.39 39.19 88.32
C GLN A 631 -28.39 40.48 89.15
N ARG A 632 -27.84 41.59 88.62
CA ARG A 632 -27.84 42.90 89.30
C ARG A 632 -29.25 43.48 89.52
N VAL A 633 -30.19 43.21 88.62
CA VAL A 633 -31.60 43.64 88.76
C VAL A 633 -32.34 42.81 89.83
N GLY A 634 -32.04 41.51 89.90
CA GLY A 634 -32.55 40.62 90.95
C GLY A 634 -32.18 41.11 92.35
N GLU A 635 -30.89 41.42 92.58
CA GLU A 635 -30.38 41.93 93.85
C GLU A 635 -31.10 43.24 94.30
N ALA A 636 -31.39 44.15 93.37
CA ALA A 636 -32.03 45.42 93.68
C ALA A 636 -33.54 45.31 94.00
N LEU A 637 -34.24 44.31 93.45
CA LEU A 637 -35.66 44.04 93.73
C LEU A 637 -35.89 43.36 95.10
N GLU A 638 -34.90 42.63 95.63
CA GLU A 638 -34.97 42.05 96.98
C GLU A 638 -34.99 43.14 98.07
N VAL A 639 -34.23 44.23 97.86
CA VAL A 639 -34.15 45.36 98.78
C VAL A 639 -35.48 46.11 98.88
N THR A 640 -36.19 46.32 97.75
CA THR A 640 -37.48 47.03 97.74
C THR A 640 -38.62 46.20 98.35
N SER A 641 -38.59 44.87 98.22
CA SER A 641 -39.55 43.98 98.89
C SER A 641 -39.51 44.13 100.41
N SER A 642 -38.31 44.20 101.00
CA SER A 642 -38.13 44.28 102.46
C SER A 642 -38.66 45.59 103.08
N GLN A 643 -38.61 46.71 102.35
CA GLN A 643 -39.08 48.01 102.85
C GLN A 643 -40.60 48.13 102.93
N ALA A 644 -41.35 47.48 102.03
CA ALA A 644 -42.81 47.54 101.98
C ALA A 644 -43.48 46.75 103.12
N GLU A 645 -42.84 45.67 103.60
CA GLU A 645 -43.34 44.84 104.72
C GLU A 645 -43.40 45.63 106.04
N GLY A 646 -42.43 46.51 106.31
CA GLY A 646 -42.37 47.28 107.57
C GLY A 646 -43.49 48.32 107.77
N VAL A 647 -44.13 48.80 106.71
CA VAL A 647 -45.21 49.83 106.80
C VAL A 647 -46.57 49.21 107.13
N ILE A 648 -46.79 47.94 106.77
CA ILE A 648 -48.07 47.22 106.96
C ILE A 648 -48.30 46.91 108.45
N ASP A 649 -47.24 46.60 109.19
CA ASP A 649 -47.33 46.20 110.61
C ASP A 649 -47.63 47.39 111.56
N LEU A 650 -47.19 48.60 111.23
CA LEU A 650 -47.45 49.81 112.02
C LEU A 650 -48.92 50.27 111.99
N SER A 651 -49.66 50.02 110.89
CA SER A 651 -51.06 50.44 110.76
C SER A 651 -52.04 49.55 111.54
N ARG A 652 -51.75 48.25 111.68
CA ARG A 652 -52.59 47.30 112.43
C ARG A 652 -52.70 47.63 113.93
N ASN A 653 -51.63 48.15 114.53
CA ASN A 653 -51.60 48.42 115.97
C ASN A 653 -52.38 49.69 116.38
N ASN A 654 -52.54 50.66 115.48
CA ASN A 654 -53.25 51.92 115.78
C ASN A 654 -54.79 51.79 115.73
N SER A 655 -55.34 50.85 114.96
CA SER A 655 -56.79 50.67 114.80
C SER A 655 -57.46 49.96 115.99
N ALA A 656 -56.73 49.08 116.70
CA ALA A 656 -57.26 48.29 117.81
C ALA A 656 -57.48 49.09 119.12
N ASN A 657 -56.76 50.20 119.32
CA ASN A 657 -56.86 51.02 120.54
C ASN A 657 -58.03 52.03 120.53
N ALA A 658 -58.53 52.42 119.36
CA ALA A 658 -59.61 53.40 119.21
C ALA A 658 -61.00 52.82 119.54
N ALA A 659 -61.25 51.56 119.17
CA ALA A 659 -62.56 50.90 119.35
C ALA A 659 -62.98 50.70 120.83
N LYS A 660 -62.03 50.50 121.75
CA LYS A 660 -62.32 50.22 123.18
C LYS A 660 -62.77 51.43 123.99
N MET A 661 -62.44 52.66 123.57
CA MET A 661 -62.73 53.89 124.31
C MET A 661 -64.14 54.44 124.06
N PHE A 662 -64.78 54.06 122.95
CA PHE A 662 -66.07 54.59 122.52
C PHE A 662 -67.27 53.85 123.17
N GLU A 663 -67.14 52.53 123.37
CA GLU A 663 -68.18 51.64 123.91
C GLU A 663 -68.58 51.98 125.37
N VAL A 664 -67.65 52.50 126.18
CA VAL A 664 -67.91 52.87 127.59
C VAL A 664 -68.75 54.16 127.71
N LYS A 665 -68.66 55.07 126.73
CA LYS A 665 -69.28 56.41 126.82
C LYS A 665 -70.73 56.44 126.34
N GLU A 666 -71.14 55.48 125.53
CA GLU A 666 -72.48 55.38 124.95
C GLU A 666 -73.51 54.82 125.94
N SER A 667 -73.10 53.83 126.76
CA SER A 667 -73.97 53.21 127.77
C SER A 667 -74.42 54.18 128.89
N GLU A 668 -73.61 55.19 129.22
CA GLU A 668 -73.87 56.11 130.33
C GLU A 668 -74.94 57.17 130.03
N LEU A 669 -75.15 57.49 128.74
CA LEU A 669 -76.11 58.51 128.28
C LEU A 669 -77.53 57.94 128.11
N GLU A 670 -77.67 56.68 127.68
CA GLU A 670 -78.98 56.05 127.45
C GLU A 670 -79.77 55.83 128.74
N HIS A 671 -79.10 55.48 129.85
CA HIS A 671 -79.76 55.23 131.13
C HIS A 671 -80.44 56.49 131.71
N LYS A 672 -79.81 57.67 131.57
CA LYS A 672 -80.34 58.93 132.13
C LYS A 672 -81.60 59.41 131.39
N MET A 673 -81.77 59.05 130.13
CA MET A 673 -82.87 59.52 129.29
C MET A 673 -84.20 58.82 129.62
N GLY A 674 -84.16 57.51 129.91
CA GLY A 674 -85.36 56.73 130.21
C GLY A 674 -86.07 57.08 131.53
N VAL A 675 -85.36 57.63 132.52
CA VAL A 675 -85.94 57.98 133.83
C VAL A 675 -86.84 59.21 133.75
N ILE A 676 -86.44 60.24 132.99
CA ILE A 676 -87.15 61.53 132.91
C ILE A 676 -88.47 61.39 132.15
N GLU A 677 -88.55 60.51 131.15
CA GLU A 677 -89.76 60.35 130.33
C GLU A 677 -90.94 59.76 131.12
N GLY A 678 -90.70 58.78 132.01
CA GLY A 678 -91.75 58.19 132.84
C GLY A 678 -92.31 59.10 133.93
N GLU A 679 -91.63 60.20 134.26
CA GLU A 679 -92.09 61.18 135.25
C GLU A 679 -93.01 62.24 134.64
N ILE A 680 -92.73 62.66 133.40
CA ILE A 680 -93.55 63.62 132.63
C ILE A 680 -94.97 63.06 132.39
N GLU A 681 -95.08 61.77 132.10
CA GLU A 681 -96.37 61.16 131.74
C GLU A 681 -97.33 61.09 132.94
N ARG A 682 -96.81 60.81 134.15
CA ARG A 682 -97.60 60.82 135.40
C ARG A 682 -98.11 62.21 135.76
N LEU A 683 -97.27 63.24 135.67
CA LEU A 683 -97.64 64.61 136.04
C LEU A 683 -98.70 65.20 135.11
N ASN A 684 -98.70 64.82 133.82
CA ASN A 684 -99.71 65.24 132.85
C ASN A 684 -101.13 64.76 133.22
N ALA A 685 -101.27 63.56 133.75
CA ALA A 685 -102.59 63.02 134.13
C ALA A 685 -103.19 63.81 135.32
N ALA A 686 -102.37 64.15 136.32
CA ALA A 686 -102.81 64.88 137.51
C ALA A 686 -103.34 66.28 137.18
N VAL A 687 -102.73 66.99 136.23
CA VAL A 687 -103.19 68.33 135.80
C VAL A 687 -104.62 68.29 135.25
N ARG A 688 -104.96 67.29 134.42
CA ARG A 688 -106.29 67.19 133.79
C ARG A 688 -107.39 66.95 134.82
N GLU A 689 -107.12 66.15 135.85
CA GLU A 689 -108.10 65.84 136.90
C GLU A 689 -108.50 67.10 137.67
N TRP A 690 -107.53 67.94 138.05
CA TRP A 690 -107.80 69.15 138.82
C TRP A 690 -108.51 70.24 138.02
N GLN A 691 -108.28 70.32 136.70
CA GLN A 691 -109.03 71.23 135.81
C GLN A 691 -110.53 70.92 135.80
N ALA A 692 -110.93 69.65 135.79
CA ALA A 692 -112.34 69.27 135.78
C ALA A 692 -113.06 69.65 137.09
N LYS A 693 -112.38 69.51 138.23
CA LYS A 693 -112.93 69.84 139.56
C LYS A 693 -113.14 71.34 139.76
N GLU A 694 -112.21 72.16 139.26
CA GLU A 694 -112.31 73.63 139.33
C GLU A 694 -113.54 74.15 138.58
N ALA A 695 -113.78 73.64 137.36
CA ALA A 695 -114.91 74.07 136.53
C ALA A 695 -116.28 73.81 137.17
N SER A 696 -116.42 72.68 137.88
CA SER A 696 -117.65 72.33 138.60
C SER A 696 -117.90 73.25 139.80
N ALA A 697 -116.87 73.48 140.63
CA ALA A 697 -116.97 74.35 141.79
C ALA A 697 -117.30 75.80 141.42
N GLY A 698 -116.74 76.31 140.31
CA GLY A 698 -117.02 77.65 139.80
C GLY A 698 -118.47 77.89 139.36
N ALA A 699 -119.20 76.85 138.94
CA ALA A 699 -120.61 76.99 138.51
C ALA A 699 -121.57 77.21 139.69
N VAL A 700 -121.36 76.48 140.80
CA VAL A 700 -122.15 76.59 142.02
C VAL A 700 -121.97 77.96 142.66
N GLY A 701 -120.73 78.47 142.70
CA GLY A 701 -120.42 79.80 143.23
C GLY A 701 -121.19 80.94 142.54
N ARG A 702 -121.42 80.85 141.21
CA ARG A 702 -122.17 81.87 140.47
C ARG A 702 -123.65 81.92 140.83
N GLN A 703 -124.31 80.77 141.00
CA GLN A 703 -125.74 80.72 141.34
C GLN A 703 -126.03 81.34 142.72
N CYS A 704 -125.22 80.99 143.72
CA CYS A 704 -125.38 81.53 145.07
C CYS A 704 -125.20 83.06 145.09
N HIS A 705 -124.25 83.59 144.30
CA HIS A 705 -124.00 85.02 144.20
C HIS A 705 -125.15 85.78 143.51
N THR A 706 -125.86 85.18 142.53
CA THR A 706 -127.04 85.80 141.87
C THR A 706 -128.24 85.90 142.82
N ALA A 707 -128.51 84.88 143.62
CA ALA A 707 -129.63 84.86 144.56
C ALA A 707 -129.53 85.98 145.62
N VAL A 708 -128.30 86.23 146.13
CA VAL A 708 -128.03 87.33 147.06
C VAL A 708 -128.33 88.69 146.42
N GLY A 709 -128.05 88.87 145.12
CA GLY A 709 -128.27 90.12 144.40
C GLY A 709 -129.74 90.51 144.22
N MET A 710 -130.66 89.54 144.05
CA MET A 710 -132.09 89.81 143.92
C MET A 710 -132.76 90.21 145.25
N PHE A 711 -132.30 89.67 146.39
CA PHE A 711 -133.03 89.77 147.67
C PHE A 711 -132.69 91.01 148.51
N VAL A 712 -131.46 91.53 148.40
CA VAL A 712 -130.99 92.67 149.20
C VAL A 712 -131.70 93.99 148.90
N GLY A 713 -132.39 94.09 147.77
CA GLY A 713 -132.59 95.41 147.17
C GLY A 713 -131.20 95.96 146.86
N ALA A 714 -130.62 95.51 145.76
CA ALA A 714 -129.34 96.01 145.31
C ALA A 714 -129.54 97.30 144.51
N ASP A 715 -129.80 98.38 145.23
CA ASP A 715 -129.79 99.75 144.72
C ASP A 715 -128.36 100.29 144.64
N GLY A 716 -127.97 100.68 143.43
CA GLY A 716 -127.15 101.88 143.20
C GLY A 716 -128.00 102.90 142.46
N GLY A 717 -129.06 103.44 143.10
CA GLY A 717 -129.92 104.45 142.47
C GLY A 717 -131.28 104.78 143.09
N ALA A 718 -131.27 105.29 144.34
CA ALA A 718 -132.19 106.31 144.91
C ALA A 718 -133.60 105.95 145.47
N HIS A 719 -133.78 106.34 146.75
CA HIS A 719 -135.06 106.63 147.39
C HIS A 719 -135.84 107.73 146.62
N SER A 720 -136.95 107.36 145.98
CA SER A 720 -138.24 107.97 146.35
C SER A 720 -138.91 107.10 147.45
N HIS A 721 -138.70 107.37 148.74
CA HIS A 721 -139.73 107.78 149.71
C HIS A 721 -139.19 107.86 151.16
N PRO A 722 -139.47 108.97 151.86
CA PRO A 722 -138.47 109.58 152.72
C PRO A 722 -138.72 109.41 154.23
N ASN A 723 -139.72 108.68 154.70
CA ASN A 723 -139.90 108.38 156.13
C ASN A 723 -140.83 107.16 156.24
N GLY A 724 -140.35 106.03 156.78
CA GLY A 724 -141.22 104.93 157.22
C GLY A 724 -141.50 103.82 156.20
N VAL A 725 -141.75 102.62 156.73
CA VAL A 725 -141.91 101.37 156.00
C VAL A 725 -143.16 101.39 155.11
N GLY A 726 -142.99 101.12 153.82
CA GLY A 726 -144.05 101.13 152.82
C GLY A 726 -144.94 99.88 152.85
N THR A 727 -146.12 100.00 152.28
CA THR A 727 -147.09 98.91 152.11
C THR A 727 -146.66 97.93 151.01
N CYS A 728 -146.86 96.64 151.24
CA CYS A 728 -146.54 95.53 150.33
C CYS A 728 -147.47 95.54 149.11
N ASP A 729 -146.92 95.40 147.91
CA ASP A 729 -147.51 95.42 146.57
C ASP A 729 -148.44 94.22 146.23
N ARG A 730 -148.68 93.31 147.19
CA ARG A 730 -149.57 92.16 147.03
C ARG A 730 -150.69 92.10 148.08
N CYS A 731 -150.35 92.25 149.35
CA CYS A 731 -151.33 92.26 150.46
C CYS A 731 -151.73 93.66 150.88
N LEU A 732 -150.97 94.65 150.43
CA LEU A 732 -151.28 96.07 150.57
C LEU A 732 -151.15 96.58 152.03
N GLN A 733 -150.49 95.83 152.93
CA GLN A 733 -150.18 96.23 154.32
C GLN A 733 -148.73 96.72 154.49
N PRO A 734 -148.43 97.61 155.45
CA PRO A 734 -147.06 98.05 155.75
C PRO A 734 -146.13 96.87 156.05
N ILE A 735 -144.91 96.92 155.54
CA ILE A 735 -143.89 95.86 155.75
C ILE A 735 -143.27 95.94 157.16
N ASP A 736 -142.79 94.82 157.69
CA ASP A 736 -142.05 94.73 158.96
C ASP A 736 -140.52 94.70 158.71
N PRO A 737 -139.74 95.67 159.24
CA PRO A 737 -138.29 95.77 159.03
C PRO A 737 -137.47 94.60 159.59
N THR A 738 -137.95 93.95 160.63
CA THR A 738 -137.15 93.02 161.43
C THR A 738 -136.91 91.72 160.66
N HIS A 739 -137.95 91.24 159.99
CA HIS A 739 -137.91 90.00 159.22
C HIS A 739 -137.02 90.10 157.98
N HIS A 740 -137.08 91.23 157.27
CA HIS A 740 -136.27 91.47 156.07
C HIS A 740 -134.76 91.34 156.35
N LYS A 741 -134.31 91.86 157.50
CA LYS A 741 -132.91 91.85 157.89
C LYS A 741 -132.37 90.44 158.17
N GLN A 742 -133.19 89.55 158.71
CA GLN A 742 -132.76 88.17 159.04
C GLN A 742 -132.52 87.32 157.79
N THR A 743 -133.43 87.37 156.81
CA THR A 743 -133.32 86.56 155.58
C THR A 743 -132.08 86.94 154.76
N LEU A 744 -131.70 88.23 154.77
CA LEU A 744 -130.51 88.73 154.12
C LEU A 744 -129.20 88.08 154.60
N ILE A 745 -129.12 87.85 155.91
CA ILE A 745 -127.91 87.34 156.56
C ILE A 745 -127.68 85.89 156.12
N LYS A 746 -128.73 85.05 156.10
CA LYS A 746 -128.65 83.66 155.63
C LYS A 746 -128.08 83.54 154.21
N LEU A 747 -128.61 84.31 153.27
CA LEU A 747 -128.19 84.26 151.86
C LEU A 747 -126.71 84.63 151.67
N LYS A 748 -126.18 85.58 152.47
CA LYS A 748 -124.77 85.97 152.40
C LYS A 748 -123.81 84.89 152.90
N ASP A 749 -124.20 84.13 153.92
CA ASP A 749 -123.36 83.06 154.47
C ASP A 749 -123.23 81.88 153.48
N GLU A 750 -124.31 81.51 152.78
CA GLU A 750 -124.28 80.46 151.76
C GLU A 750 -123.33 80.82 150.59
N ALA A 751 -123.38 82.06 150.09
CA ALA A 751 -122.50 82.52 149.02
C ALA A 751 -121.01 82.54 149.43
N ARG A 752 -120.72 82.86 150.70
CA ARG A 752 -119.34 82.89 151.22
C ARG A 752 -118.72 81.50 151.27
N LYS A 753 -119.50 80.47 151.60
CA LYS A 753 -119.02 79.09 151.69
C LYS A 753 -118.63 78.54 150.31
N ALA A 754 -119.46 78.75 149.29
CA ALA A 754 -119.19 78.30 147.93
C ALA A 754 -117.93 78.95 147.30
N ALA A 755 -117.64 80.22 147.61
CA ALA A 755 -116.44 80.90 147.11
C ALA A 755 -115.13 80.36 147.70
N LEU A 756 -115.15 79.91 148.96
CA LEU A 756 -113.99 79.34 149.65
C LEU A 756 -113.58 77.99 149.05
N GLU A 757 -114.55 77.14 148.72
CA GLU A 757 -114.32 75.83 148.10
C GLU A 757 -113.71 75.98 146.69
N HIS A 758 -114.23 76.89 145.86
CA HIS A 758 -113.70 77.15 144.51
C HIS A 758 -112.24 77.63 144.54
N GLY A 759 -111.90 78.53 145.46
CA GLY A 759 -110.53 79.05 145.62
C GLY A 759 -109.51 78.00 146.07
N GLN A 760 -109.93 76.93 146.75
CA GLN A 760 -109.03 75.83 147.13
C GLN A 760 -108.68 74.95 145.92
N THR A 761 -109.65 74.63 145.06
CA THR A 761 -109.41 73.82 143.85
C THR A 761 -108.45 74.47 142.86
N ILE A 762 -108.44 75.80 142.73
CA ILE A 762 -107.54 76.52 141.80
C ILE A 762 -106.07 76.37 142.24
N LYS A 763 -105.80 76.46 143.55
CA LYS A 763 -104.42 76.37 144.07
C LYS A 763 -103.77 75.01 143.84
N GLU A 764 -104.55 73.93 143.95
CA GLU A 764 -104.01 72.58 143.70
C GLU A 764 -103.72 72.34 142.22
N LEU A 765 -104.51 72.94 141.32
CA LEU A 765 -104.27 72.86 139.89
C LEU A 765 -102.97 73.57 139.48
N GLU A 766 -102.70 74.77 139.99
CA GLU A 766 -101.49 75.54 139.64
C GLU A 766 -100.20 74.79 140.03
N ARG A 767 -100.17 74.14 141.20
CA ARG A 767 -99.01 73.35 141.64
C ARG A 767 -98.71 72.16 140.73
N ALA A 768 -99.74 71.48 140.24
CA ALA A 768 -99.57 70.33 139.35
C ALA A 768 -98.95 70.74 138.00
N VAL A 769 -99.33 71.91 137.48
CA VAL A 769 -98.83 72.43 136.20
C VAL A 769 -97.35 72.83 136.27
N GLU A 770 -96.91 73.48 137.36
CA GLU A 770 -95.50 73.87 137.51
C GLU A 770 -94.55 72.67 137.61
N ALA A 771 -94.98 71.59 138.27
CA ALA A 771 -94.16 70.38 138.41
C ALA A 771 -93.87 69.73 137.05
N LEU A 772 -94.87 69.68 136.16
CA LEU A 772 -94.75 69.09 134.83
C LEU A 772 -93.75 69.85 133.94
N ASN A 773 -93.80 71.18 133.95
CA ASN A 773 -92.94 72.00 133.08
C ASN A 773 -91.45 71.85 133.39
N ARG A 774 -91.08 71.65 134.66
CA ARG A 774 -89.67 71.42 135.04
C ARG A 774 -89.09 70.12 134.50
N ALA A 775 -89.88 69.04 134.48
CA ALA A 775 -89.45 67.75 133.98
C ALA A 775 -89.20 67.77 132.46
N MET A 776 -90.04 68.49 131.70
CA MET A 776 -89.89 68.56 130.23
C MET A 776 -88.61 69.28 129.76
N GLU A 777 -88.13 70.30 130.47
CA GLU A 777 -86.90 71.02 130.12
C GLU A 777 -85.64 70.16 130.34
N GLY A 778 -85.64 69.30 131.37
CA GLY A 778 -84.51 68.40 131.66
C GLY A 778 -84.23 67.39 130.55
N ARG A 779 -85.28 66.91 129.84
CA ARG A 779 -85.14 65.96 128.74
C ARG A 779 -84.41 66.55 127.54
N ARG A 780 -84.64 67.83 127.23
CA ARG A 780 -84.14 68.46 126.01
C ARG A 780 -82.61 68.55 125.98
N LYS A 781 -81.96 68.84 127.11
CA LYS A 781 -80.49 68.99 127.19
C LYS A 781 -79.72 67.69 126.95
N LEU A 782 -80.24 66.55 127.38
CA LEU A 782 -79.54 65.26 127.25
C LEU A 782 -79.43 64.78 125.78
N TYR A 783 -80.36 65.18 124.92
CA TYR A 783 -80.36 64.80 123.51
C TYR A 783 -79.26 65.52 122.70
N ASP A 784 -78.94 66.78 123.02
CA ASP A 784 -77.97 67.57 122.25
C ASP A 784 -76.51 67.10 122.49
N ASP A 785 -76.17 66.67 123.71
CA ASP A 785 -74.81 66.24 124.07
C ASP A 785 -74.39 64.91 123.41
N ALA A 786 -75.34 63.99 123.20
CA ALA A 786 -75.07 62.68 122.59
C ALA A 786 -74.71 62.78 121.09
N ALA A 787 -75.22 63.79 120.37
CA ALA A 787 -75.02 63.94 118.93
C ALA A 787 -73.59 64.41 118.56
N LEU A 788 -72.96 65.23 119.40
CA LEU A 788 -71.62 65.79 119.16
C LEU A 788 -70.50 64.75 119.31
N ALA A 789 -70.64 63.78 120.22
CA ALA A 789 -69.62 62.76 120.49
C ALA A 789 -69.45 61.75 119.34
N ARG A 790 -70.54 61.37 118.65
CA ARG A 790 -70.52 60.37 117.57
C ARG A 790 -69.81 60.85 116.28
N LYS A 791 -69.74 62.17 116.05
CA LYS A 791 -69.19 62.75 114.81
C LYS A 791 -67.65 62.81 114.78
N ALA A 792 -66.99 62.92 115.92
CA ALA A 792 -65.53 63.11 115.99
C ALA A 792 -64.72 61.81 115.75
N GLU A 793 -65.25 60.64 116.13
CA GLU A 793 -64.51 59.37 116.07
C GLU A 793 -64.44 58.79 114.64
N ARG A 794 -65.50 58.99 113.85
CA ARG A 794 -65.60 58.44 112.49
C ARG A 794 -64.51 58.97 111.54
N THR A 795 -64.07 60.21 111.70
CA THR A 795 -63.04 60.85 110.85
C THR A 795 -61.61 60.35 111.12
N ARG A 796 -61.35 59.73 112.28
CA ARG A 796 -60.01 59.30 112.69
C ARG A 796 -59.64 57.90 112.16
N VAL A 797 -60.63 57.06 111.88
CA VAL A 797 -60.45 55.68 111.39
C VAL A 797 -60.18 55.64 109.88
N GLU A 798 -60.75 56.56 109.09
CA GLU A 798 -60.60 56.59 107.62
C GLU A 798 -59.16 56.93 107.14
N SER A 799 -58.38 57.71 107.89
CA SER A 799 -57.02 58.11 107.48
C SER A 799 -55.95 57.02 107.67
N SER A 800 -56.15 56.11 108.63
CA SER A 800 -55.20 55.01 108.92
C SER A 800 -55.30 53.84 107.94
N ALA A 801 -56.48 53.63 107.34
CA ALA A 801 -56.74 52.52 106.42
C ALA A 801 -56.06 52.71 105.04
N THR A 802 -55.97 53.95 104.54
CA THR A 802 -55.45 54.27 103.20
C THR A 802 -53.93 54.05 103.08
N ALA A 803 -53.17 54.27 104.16
CA ALA A 803 -51.71 54.10 104.16
C ALA A 803 -51.27 52.61 104.10
N ALA A 804 -52.05 51.69 104.66
CA ALA A 804 -51.75 50.25 104.65
C ALA A 804 -51.99 49.58 103.30
N SER A 805 -52.96 50.08 102.53
CA SER A 805 -53.28 49.55 101.19
C SER A 805 -52.12 49.74 100.21
N ASN A 806 -51.52 50.93 100.17
CA ASN A 806 -50.46 51.27 99.21
C ASN A 806 -49.16 50.47 99.41
N ALA A 807 -48.81 50.14 100.65
CA ALA A 807 -47.62 49.34 100.96
C ALA A 807 -47.80 47.85 100.56
N THR A 808 -49.03 47.33 100.64
CA THR A 808 -49.34 45.94 100.27
C THR A 808 -49.20 45.71 98.75
N ASP A 809 -49.54 46.71 97.94
CA ASP A 809 -49.43 46.62 96.48
C ASP A 809 -47.98 46.66 95.99
N GLN A 810 -47.11 47.47 96.64
CA GLN A 810 -45.68 47.53 96.32
C GLN A 810 -44.95 46.20 96.57
N LEU A 811 -45.28 45.49 97.65
CA LEU A 811 -44.69 44.20 97.98
C LEU A 811 -45.01 43.12 96.92
N ARG A 812 -46.28 43.01 96.52
CA ARG A 812 -46.73 42.06 95.49
C ARG A 812 -46.06 42.30 94.14
N GLN A 813 -45.76 43.56 93.82
CA GLN A 813 -45.14 43.95 92.57
C GLN A 813 -43.66 43.53 92.51
N ALA A 814 -42.89 43.75 93.59
CA ALA A 814 -41.48 43.34 93.68
C ALA A 814 -41.29 41.81 93.58
N GLN A 815 -42.12 41.03 94.29
CA GLN A 815 -42.05 39.56 94.28
C GLN A 815 -42.32 38.94 92.89
N ARG A 816 -43.26 39.51 92.12
CA ARG A 816 -43.53 39.04 90.74
C ARG A 816 -42.35 39.29 89.80
N SER A 817 -41.72 40.46 89.91
CA SER A 817 -40.54 40.81 89.12
C SER A 817 -39.35 39.90 89.43
N LEU A 818 -39.15 39.51 90.70
CA LEU A 818 -38.08 38.57 91.09
C LEU A 818 -38.22 37.20 90.42
N SER A 819 -39.45 36.66 90.40
CA SER A 819 -39.72 35.35 89.79
C SER A 819 -39.47 35.31 88.28
N ILE A 820 -39.76 36.41 87.57
CA ILE A 820 -39.58 36.50 86.12
C ILE A 820 -38.09 36.64 85.77
N VAL A 821 -37.33 37.41 86.56
CA VAL A 821 -35.88 37.55 86.39
C VAL A 821 -35.15 36.22 86.68
N GLY A 822 -35.52 35.51 87.75
CA GLY A 822 -34.89 34.23 88.12
C GLY A 822 -35.06 33.12 87.07
N ALA A 823 -36.20 33.08 86.37
CA ALA A 823 -36.43 32.13 85.28
C ALA A 823 -35.51 32.40 84.07
N ALA A 824 -35.30 33.66 83.70
CA ALA A 824 -34.43 34.05 82.60
C ALA A 824 -32.95 33.80 82.91
N VAL A 825 -32.51 34.05 84.15
CA VAL A 825 -31.15 33.73 84.64
C VAL A 825 -30.86 32.23 84.51
N SER A 826 -31.78 31.37 84.98
CA SER A 826 -31.61 29.91 84.94
C SER A 826 -31.47 29.38 83.50
N ARG A 827 -32.25 29.92 82.54
CA ARG A 827 -32.16 29.53 81.12
C ARG A 827 -30.86 30.00 80.46
N ALA A 828 -30.40 31.22 80.78
CA ALA A 828 -29.14 31.73 80.28
C ALA A 828 -27.94 30.90 80.77
N GLU A 829 -27.93 30.52 82.06
CA GLU A 829 -26.91 29.63 82.63
C GLU A 829 -26.94 28.24 82.00
N MET A 830 -28.12 27.69 81.73
CA MET A 830 -28.26 26.39 81.06
C MET A 830 -27.67 26.40 79.65
N LEU A 831 -27.90 27.49 78.88
CA LEU A 831 -27.32 27.64 77.54
C LEU A 831 -25.78 27.72 77.60
N LEU A 832 -25.22 28.50 78.52
CA LEU A 832 -23.77 28.61 78.75
C LEU A 832 -23.13 27.28 79.17
N ASN A 833 -23.75 26.55 80.08
CA ASN A 833 -23.22 25.26 80.57
C ASN A 833 -23.33 24.13 79.53
N SER A 834 -24.24 24.25 78.56
CA SER A 834 -24.42 23.26 77.49
C SER A 834 -23.55 23.50 76.25
N ALA A 835 -22.87 24.65 76.19
CA ALA A 835 -22.03 25.03 75.05
C ALA A 835 -20.62 24.42 75.14
N PRO A 836 -19.92 24.23 74.00
CA PRO A 836 -18.53 23.75 73.99
C PRO A 836 -17.59 24.69 74.76
N GLU A 837 -16.63 24.13 75.51
CA GLU A 837 -15.71 24.91 76.37
C GLU A 837 -15.00 26.05 75.63
N ASP A 838 -14.58 25.81 74.38
CA ASP A 838 -13.88 26.80 73.55
C ASP A 838 -14.80 27.99 73.20
N ALA A 839 -16.06 27.71 72.84
CA ALA A 839 -17.05 28.72 72.51
C ALA A 839 -17.48 29.52 73.75
N VAL A 840 -17.58 28.86 74.91
CA VAL A 840 -17.83 29.52 76.20
C VAL A 840 -16.67 30.44 76.56
N ARG A 841 -15.42 29.98 76.42
CA ARG A 841 -14.24 30.78 76.74
C ARG A 841 -14.15 32.03 75.86
N GLU A 842 -14.40 31.87 74.56
CA GLU A 842 -14.45 33.00 73.62
C GLU A 842 -15.58 33.97 73.98
N ALA A 843 -16.81 33.47 74.17
CA ALA A 843 -17.99 34.27 74.51
C ALA A 843 -17.85 35.06 75.83
N LEU A 844 -17.20 34.49 76.84
CA LEU A 844 -16.94 35.14 78.14
C LEU A 844 -15.92 36.30 78.04
N THR A 845 -15.01 36.25 77.06
CA THR A 845 -13.97 37.27 76.85
C THR A 845 -14.36 38.34 75.82
N MET A 846 -15.43 38.13 75.05
CA MET A 846 -15.96 39.08 74.07
C MET A 846 -16.51 40.34 74.76
N SER A 847 -16.06 41.51 74.29
CA SER A 847 -16.52 42.80 74.80
C SER A 847 -18.00 43.04 74.47
N LEU A 848 -18.65 43.95 75.20
CA LEU A 848 -20.04 44.30 74.93
C LEU A 848 -20.23 44.98 73.57
N ASP A 849 -19.19 45.64 73.04
CA ASP A 849 -19.22 46.20 71.68
C ASP A 849 -19.13 45.10 70.63
N ASP A 850 -18.23 44.13 70.83
CA ASP A 850 -17.99 43.00 69.93
C ASP A 850 -19.16 42.01 69.94
N ALA A 851 -19.82 41.81 71.08
CA ALA A 851 -20.98 40.93 71.26
C ALA A 851 -22.27 41.47 70.64
N PHE A 852 -22.35 42.76 70.30
CA PHE A 852 -23.53 43.35 69.65
C PHE A 852 -23.25 43.87 68.23
N THR A 853 -22.01 43.77 67.74
CA THR A 853 -21.68 44.09 66.33
C THR A 853 -22.08 42.93 65.43
N ALA A 854 -22.83 43.17 64.36
CA ALA A 854 -23.21 42.10 63.44
C ALA A 854 -21.96 41.37 62.90
N PRO A 855 -21.94 40.02 62.86
CA PRO A 855 -20.81 39.29 62.32
C PRO A 855 -20.68 39.67 60.84
N ALA A 856 -19.51 40.16 60.43
CA ALA A 856 -19.26 40.72 59.10
C ALA A 856 -19.44 39.73 57.91
N ALA A 857 -19.83 38.49 58.16
CA ALA A 857 -19.87 37.40 57.20
C ALA A 857 -21.26 37.14 56.59
N LEU A 858 -22.00 38.20 56.23
CA LEU A 858 -23.24 38.11 55.43
C LEU A 858 -23.10 38.69 54.02
N SER A 859 -21.88 38.93 53.53
CA SER A 859 -21.63 39.08 52.10
C SER A 859 -21.42 37.70 51.48
N THR A 860 -22.47 37.14 50.90
CA THR A 860 -22.34 36.08 49.89
C THR A 860 -21.37 36.55 48.80
N PRO A 861 -20.33 35.79 48.43
CA PRO A 861 -19.55 36.07 47.23
C PRO A 861 -20.50 36.03 46.04
N LYS A 862 -20.54 37.09 45.25
CA LYS A 862 -21.48 37.26 44.13
C LYS A 862 -21.13 36.44 42.87
N ASP A 863 -20.15 35.55 42.94
CA ASP A 863 -19.65 34.83 41.76
C ASP A 863 -19.62 33.31 41.99
N SER A 864 -20.74 32.64 41.67
CA SER A 864 -20.71 31.24 41.23
C SER A 864 -21.98 30.92 40.44
N PRO A 865 -21.88 30.47 39.17
CA PRO A 865 -23.04 30.15 38.36
C PRO A 865 -23.36 28.66 38.50
N SER A 866 -24.43 28.27 39.21
CA SER A 866 -25.23 27.10 38.80
C SER A 866 -26.55 27.00 39.55
N LYS A 867 -27.62 26.99 38.76
CA LYS A 867 -28.89 26.30 39.05
C LYS A 867 -28.59 24.87 39.54
N ILE A 868 -29.20 24.46 40.64
CA ILE A 868 -29.81 23.14 40.94
C ILE A 868 -29.92 23.07 42.47
N LEU A 869 -31.05 23.56 42.99
CA LEU A 869 -31.85 22.87 44.00
C LEU A 869 -33.19 23.61 44.07
N ALA A 870 -34.20 22.98 43.48
CA ALA A 870 -35.58 23.40 43.66
C ALA A 870 -36.00 23.08 45.11
N GLY A 871 -36.65 24.04 45.77
CA GLY A 871 -37.45 23.76 46.96
C GLY A 871 -36.88 24.25 48.29
N MET A 872 -36.47 25.52 48.40
CA MET A 872 -36.57 26.24 49.68
C MET A 872 -37.02 27.67 49.41
N ASN A 873 -38.13 28.05 50.05
CA ASN A 873 -38.83 29.31 49.87
C ASN A 873 -37.97 30.48 50.43
N PRO A 874 -37.64 31.53 49.66
CA PRO A 874 -36.81 32.65 50.15
C PRO A 874 -37.49 33.55 51.18
N ASP A 875 -38.79 33.35 51.46
CA ASP A 875 -39.61 34.25 52.28
C ASP A 875 -39.53 34.01 53.80
N LEU A 876 -38.55 33.24 54.30
CA LEU A 876 -38.46 32.91 55.74
C LEU A 876 -37.26 33.50 56.49
N MET A 877 -36.46 34.35 55.83
CA MET A 877 -35.47 35.19 56.52
C MET A 877 -35.76 36.67 56.25
N GLY A 878 -36.82 37.16 56.90
CA GLY A 878 -36.99 38.59 57.12
C GLY A 878 -35.85 39.10 58.02
N VAL A 879 -34.75 39.51 57.42
CA VAL A 879 -33.71 40.29 58.11
C VAL A 879 -34.24 41.71 58.23
N THR A 880 -35.13 41.93 59.19
CA THR A 880 -35.42 43.25 59.73
C THR A 880 -34.77 43.33 61.10
N SER A 881 -33.56 43.89 61.21
CA SER A 881 -33.12 44.63 62.41
C SER A 881 -31.62 44.95 62.51
N SER A 882 -31.08 45.76 61.59
CA SER A 882 -29.91 46.58 61.99
C SER A 882 -30.29 47.64 63.04
N THR A 883 -31.58 47.95 63.19
CA THR A 883 -32.13 48.90 64.17
C THR A 883 -32.45 48.31 65.55
N GLN A 884 -32.62 46.98 65.71
CA GLN A 884 -32.88 46.40 67.04
C GLN A 884 -31.59 46.20 67.86
N SER A 885 -30.46 45.78 67.26
CA SER A 885 -29.19 45.59 68.00
C SER A 885 -28.76 46.85 68.77
N SER A 886 -28.89 48.04 68.16
CA SER A 886 -28.59 49.32 68.82
C SER A 886 -29.52 49.58 70.02
N ALA A 887 -30.85 49.39 69.87
CA ALA A 887 -31.81 49.56 70.96
C ALA A 887 -31.58 48.56 72.11
N THR A 888 -31.27 47.31 71.79
CA THR A 888 -31.00 46.23 72.74
C THR A 888 -29.69 46.43 73.51
N LYS A 889 -28.64 46.92 72.83
CA LYS A 889 -27.37 47.33 73.46
C LYS A 889 -27.57 48.51 74.41
N THR A 890 -28.34 49.53 74.00
CA THR A 890 -28.69 50.68 74.83
C THR A 890 -29.39 50.25 76.14
N MET A 891 -30.23 49.20 76.13
CA MET A 891 -30.86 48.70 77.36
C MET A 891 -29.87 48.10 78.39
N ILE A 892 -28.72 47.59 77.95
CA ILE A 892 -27.65 47.11 78.86
C ILE A 892 -26.76 48.28 79.32
N VAL A 893 -26.53 49.27 78.46
CA VAL A 893 -25.59 50.40 78.69
C VAL A 893 -26.20 51.61 79.42
N ASP A 894 -27.49 51.96 79.25
CA ASP A 894 -28.16 53.14 79.87
C ASP A 894 -28.37 53.04 81.41
N ALA A 895 -27.50 52.29 82.06
CA ALA A 895 -27.56 51.78 83.42
C ALA A 895 -27.16 52.75 84.54
N GLU A 896 -27.00 54.06 84.32
CA GLU A 896 -26.81 55.00 85.44
C GLU A 896 -28.14 55.31 86.17
N ARG A 897 -29.28 54.83 85.66
CA ARG A 897 -30.59 54.90 86.33
C ARG A 897 -31.28 53.53 86.39
N MET A 898 -30.86 52.65 87.31
CA MET A 898 -31.62 51.43 87.65
C MET A 898 -32.96 51.81 88.33
N ASN A 899 -34.08 51.71 87.62
CA ASN A 899 -35.41 51.89 88.21
C ASN A 899 -36.16 50.56 88.30
N VAL A 900 -35.86 49.78 89.35
CA VAL A 900 -36.54 48.51 89.64
C VAL A 900 -38.02 48.65 89.99
N ASN A 901 -38.49 49.87 90.25
CA ASN A 901 -39.91 50.15 90.51
C ASN A 901 -40.73 50.27 89.20
N ASP A 902 -40.07 50.40 88.05
CA ASP A 902 -40.72 50.34 86.74
C ASP A 902 -40.82 48.89 86.24
N VAL A 903 -42.02 48.31 86.36
CA VAL A 903 -42.31 46.94 85.92
C VAL A 903 -42.14 46.76 84.42
N GLU A 904 -42.37 47.81 83.63
CA GLU A 904 -42.25 47.73 82.17
C GLU A 904 -40.78 47.74 81.73
N PHE A 905 -39.89 48.33 82.54
CA PHE A 905 -38.44 48.18 82.35
C PHE A 905 -37.97 46.75 82.59
N VAL A 906 -38.33 46.14 83.73
CA VAL A 906 -37.93 44.74 84.06
C VAL A 906 -38.48 43.76 83.04
N ARG A 907 -39.75 43.91 82.64
CA ARG A 907 -40.38 43.06 81.61
C ARG A 907 -39.68 43.18 80.25
N ARG A 908 -39.33 44.39 79.80
CA ARG A 908 -38.62 44.58 78.53
C ARG A 908 -37.20 44.01 78.56
N LEU A 909 -36.50 44.13 79.68
CA LEU A 909 -35.16 43.56 79.84
C LEU A 909 -35.20 42.03 79.81
N VAL A 910 -36.11 41.40 80.56
CA VAL A 910 -36.28 39.94 80.56
C VAL A 910 -36.71 39.44 79.18
N LYS A 911 -37.68 40.10 78.53
CA LYS A 911 -38.09 39.74 77.17
C LYS A 911 -36.91 39.81 76.18
N SER A 912 -36.09 40.87 76.25
CA SER A 912 -34.92 40.99 75.38
C SER A 912 -33.88 39.90 75.66
N ALA A 913 -33.67 39.53 76.93
CA ALA A 913 -32.79 38.42 77.29
C ALA A 913 -33.35 37.07 76.79
N GLU A 914 -34.66 36.82 76.92
CA GLU A 914 -35.31 35.61 76.44
C GLU A 914 -35.26 35.47 74.92
N ASP A 915 -35.48 36.56 74.18
CA ASP A 915 -35.37 36.57 72.71
C ASP A 915 -33.94 36.17 72.27
N ILE A 916 -32.91 36.72 72.92
CA ILE A 916 -31.49 36.38 72.66
C ILE A 916 -31.15 34.93 73.05
N ILE A 917 -31.68 34.43 74.17
CA ILE A 917 -31.48 33.04 74.60
C ILE A 917 -32.12 32.07 73.58
N VAL A 918 -33.32 32.38 73.09
CA VAL A 918 -34.02 31.56 72.07
C VAL A 918 -33.26 31.55 70.74
N ASP A 919 -32.71 32.70 70.34
CA ASP A 919 -31.86 32.79 69.15
C ASP A 919 -30.54 32.03 69.34
N GLY A 920 -29.96 32.08 70.53
CA GLY A 920 -28.79 31.27 70.91
C GLY A 920 -29.06 29.76 70.87
N GLU A 921 -30.19 29.29 71.40
CA GLU A 921 -30.61 27.88 71.33
C GLU A 921 -30.88 27.42 69.89
N ARG A 922 -31.38 28.32 69.02
CA ARG A 922 -31.56 28.04 67.59
C ARG A 922 -30.21 27.95 66.87
N ALA A 923 -29.28 28.86 67.17
CA ALA A 923 -27.93 28.84 66.62
C ALA A 923 -27.14 27.60 67.08
N ALA A 924 -27.32 27.14 68.32
CA ALA A 924 -26.71 25.91 68.85
C ALA A 924 -27.13 24.66 68.06
N ARG A 925 -28.44 24.54 67.80
CA ARG A 925 -29.00 23.45 66.99
C ARG A 925 -28.51 23.48 65.56
N GLU A 926 -28.42 24.67 64.96
CA GLU A 926 -27.88 24.84 63.62
C GLU A 926 -26.39 24.46 63.54
N ALA A 927 -25.56 24.92 64.48
CA ALA A 927 -24.15 24.55 64.53
C ALA A 927 -23.96 23.03 64.69
N SER A 928 -24.73 22.40 65.59
CA SER A 928 -24.69 20.95 65.80
C SER A 928 -25.12 20.17 64.55
N ARG A 929 -26.19 20.60 63.88
CA ARG A 929 -26.67 19.99 62.63
C ARG A 929 -25.63 20.08 61.52
N ARG A 930 -24.99 21.25 61.33
CA ARG A 930 -23.94 21.43 60.30
C ARG A 930 -22.68 20.61 60.57
N LEU A 931 -22.32 20.43 61.84
CA LEU A 931 -21.18 19.61 62.23
C LEU A 931 -21.49 18.11 62.04
N GLN A 932 -22.73 17.68 62.28
CA GLN A 932 -23.19 16.33 61.95
C GLN A 932 -23.21 16.09 60.43
N GLU A 933 -23.75 17.02 59.63
CA GLU A 933 -23.73 16.94 58.16
C GLU A 933 -22.29 16.80 57.60
N LEU A 934 -21.32 17.53 58.18
CA LEU A 934 -19.90 17.42 57.82
C LEU A 934 -19.32 16.05 58.16
N ASN A 935 -19.57 15.55 59.37
CA ASN A 935 -19.06 14.25 59.82
C ASN A 935 -19.68 13.06 59.04
N GLU A 936 -20.98 13.11 58.77
CA GLU A 936 -21.66 12.09 57.96
C GLU A 936 -21.12 12.06 56.53
N PHE A 937 -20.90 13.22 55.90
CA PHE A 937 -20.31 13.31 54.57
C PHE A 937 -18.84 12.81 54.55
N ALA A 938 -18.04 13.19 55.55
CA ALA A 938 -16.67 12.69 55.70
C ALA A 938 -16.63 11.15 55.87
N SER A 939 -17.59 10.59 56.62
CA SER A 939 -17.70 9.15 56.87
C SER A 939 -18.30 8.33 55.72
N THR A 940 -18.87 8.96 54.69
CA THR A 940 -19.44 8.27 53.53
C THR A 940 -18.60 8.46 52.27
N ALA A 941 -17.75 9.49 52.23
CA ALA A 941 -16.88 9.82 51.10
C ALA A 941 -15.44 9.26 51.22
N HIS A 942 -15.29 7.99 51.61
CA HIS A 942 -13.98 7.39 51.93
C HIS A 942 -13.12 6.99 50.73
N THR A 943 -13.72 6.68 49.57
CA THR A 943 -12.98 6.12 48.42
C THR A 943 -13.57 6.56 47.09
N ASN A 944 -12.68 6.97 46.17
CA ASN A 944 -13.05 7.35 44.81
C ASN A 944 -13.57 6.11 44.06
N PRO A 945 -14.83 6.11 43.57
CA PRO A 945 -15.46 4.94 42.95
C PRO A 945 -14.81 4.56 41.60
N HIS A 946 -14.04 5.46 41.00
CA HIS A 946 -13.36 5.25 39.72
C HIS A 946 -11.94 4.68 39.87
N ALA A 947 -11.40 4.57 41.09
CA ALA A 947 -10.02 4.14 41.32
C ALA A 947 -9.75 2.71 40.84
N SER A 948 -10.61 1.75 41.21
CA SER A 948 -10.48 0.35 40.78
C SER A 948 -10.64 0.20 39.27
N ALA A 949 -11.52 0.98 38.65
CA ALA A 949 -11.70 0.97 37.20
C ALA A 949 -10.47 1.53 36.45
N LEU A 950 -9.82 2.55 37.01
CA LEU A 950 -8.56 3.09 36.46
C LEU A 950 -7.43 2.08 36.56
N GLU A 951 -7.27 1.39 37.70
CA GLU A 951 -6.27 0.33 37.87
C GLU A 951 -6.49 -0.84 36.88
N GLU A 952 -7.74 -1.28 36.70
CA GLU A 952 -8.07 -2.34 35.75
C GLU A 952 -7.77 -1.93 34.29
N LEU A 953 -8.13 -0.70 33.91
CA LEU A 953 -7.85 -0.16 32.57
C LEU A 953 -6.35 0.04 32.33
N ASP A 954 -5.59 0.50 33.32
CA ASP A 954 -4.13 0.64 33.22
C ASP A 954 -3.44 -0.73 33.10
N ALA A 955 -3.91 -1.75 33.83
CA ALA A 955 -3.43 -3.13 33.69
C ALA A 955 -3.74 -3.73 32.30
N GLN A 956 -4.95 -3.51 31.78
CA GLN A 956 -5.35 -3.92 30.42
C GLN A 956 -4.48 -3.23 29.36
N LEU A 957 -4.21 -1.93 29.50
CA LEU A 957 -3.32 -1.19 28.60
C LEU A 957 -1.90 -1.74 28.62
N ALA A 958 -1.35 -2.08 29.79
CA ALA A 958 -0.01 -2.64 29.90
C ALA A 958 0.09 -4.01 29.21
N SER A 959 -0.85 -4.92 29.48
CA SER A 959 -0.89 -6.26 28.86
C SER A 959 -1.02 -6.19 27.34
N GLU A 960 -1.95 -5.37 26.82
CA GLU A 960 -2.13 -5.26 25.37
C GLU A 960 -0.98 -4.54 24.68
N SER A 961 -0.33 -3.58 25.34
CA SER A 961 0.85 -2.90 24.79
C SER A 961 2.04 -3.86 24.66
N ALA A 962 2.32 -4.69 25.67
CA ALA A 962 3.36 -5.71 25.59
C ALA A 962 3.07 -6.73 24.49
N SER A 963 1.81 -7.15 24.35
CA SER A 963 1.42 -8.10 23.32
C SER A 963 1.34 -7.49 21.91
N LEU A 964 1.27 -6.16 21.79
CA LEU A 964 1.46 -5.43 20.53
C LEU A 964 2.94 -5.43 20.13
N GLU A 965 3.87 -5.16 21.05
CA GLU A 965 5.32 -5.18 20.78
C GLU A 965 5.77 -6.51 20.17
N THR A 966 5.40 -7.65 20.79
CA THR A 966 5.76 -8.98 20.25
C THR A 966 5.26 -9.22 18.83
N ARG A 967 4.08 -8.67 18.47
CA ARG A 967 3.53 -8.81 17.11
C ARG A 967 4.17 -7.85 16.11
N VAL A 968 4.58 -6.67 16.56
CA VAL A 968 5.37 -5.74 15.73
C VAL A 968 6.73 -6.34 15.41
N GLU A 969 7.37 -7.01 16.38
CA GLU A 969 8.60 -7.78 16.14
C GLU A 969 8.37 -8.90 15.11
N ALA A 970 7.35 -9.73 15.30
CA ALA A 970 7.00 -10.78 14.33
C ALA A 970 6.66 -10.22 12.93
N LEU A 971 6.03 -9.05 12.86
CA LEU A 971 5.75 -8.36 11.59
C LEU A 971 7.04 -7.92 10.89
N ASN A 972 8.00 -7.39 11.64
CA ASN A 972 9.30 -6.99 11.12
C ASN A 972 10.09 -8.21 10.60
N GLU A 973 10.16 -9.30 11.38
CA GLU A 973 10.81 -10.55 10.96
C GLU A 973 10.16 -11.10 9.68
N THR A 974 8.83 -11.14 9.62
CA THR A 974 8.10 -11.59 8.42
C THR A 974 8.34 -10.67 7.22
N SER A 975 8.48 -9.36 7.44
CA SER A 975 8.80 -8.38 6.39
C SER A 975 10.21 -8.59 5.84
N GLU A 976 11.20 -8.87 6.70
CA GLU A 976 12.56 -9.18 6.27
C GLU A 976 12.59 -10.48 5.44
N LEU A 977 11.90 -11.53 5.89
CA LEU A 977 11.73 -12.77 5.13
C LEU A 977 11.03 -12.54 3.79
N LEU A 978 10.01 -11.68 3.73
CA LEU A 978 9.36 -11.32 2.48
C LEU A 978 10.32 -10.62 1.51
N ALA A 979 11.17 -9.71 2.00
CA ALA A 979 12.17 -9.03 1.18
C ALA A 979 13.20 -10.03 0.61
N VAL A 980 13.67 -10.98 1.44
CA VAL A 980 14.56 -12.07 1.01
C VAL A 980 13.90 -12.93 -0.07
N ALA A 981 12.66 -13.37 0.15
CA ALA A 981 11.92 -14.20 -0.80
C ALA A 981 11.63 -13.46 -2.12
N GLN A 982 11.34 -12.15 -2.08
CA GLN A 982 11.15 -11.34 -3.28
C GLN A 982 12.44 -11.14 -4.08
N ALA A 983 13.58 -10.95 -3.41
CA ALA A 983 14.87 -10.85 -4.08
C ALA A 983 15.25 -12.17 -4.78
N ALA A 984 15.04 -13.31 -4.11
CA ALA A 984 15.25 -14.63 -4.72
C ALA A 984 14.24 -14.90 -5.86
N ASP A 985 12.98 -14.52 -5.70
CA ASP A 985 11.98 -14.61 -6.77
C ASP A 985 12.41 -13.81 -8.00
N ALA A 986 12.91 -12.58 -7.82
CA ALA A 986 13.45 -11.76 -8.91
C ALA A 986 14.63 -12.45 -9.63
N ALA A 987 15.51 -13.15 -8.89
CA ALA A 987 16.62 -13.92 -9.43
C ALA A 987 16.19 -15.01 -10.44
N PHE A 988 15.08 -15.71 -10.16
CA PHE A 988 14.58 -16.77 -11.04
C PHE A 988 13.87 -16.26 -12.31
N GLY A 989 13.63 -14.95 -12.41
CA GLY A 989 12.92 -14.33 -13.53
C GLY A 989 13.74 -14.22 -14.81
N THR A 990 13.08 -13.78 -15.88
CA THR A 990 13.69 -13.53 -17.20
C THR A 990 14.80 -12.47 -17.17
N LYS A 991 14.72 -11.52 -16.22
CA LYS A 991 15.73 -10.47 -15.99
C LYS A 991 16.82 -10.87 -14.99
N GLY A 992 16.66 -12.02 -14.33
CA GLY A 992 17.62 -12.56 -13.37
C GLY A 992 18.56 -13.54 -14.07
N ILE A 993 18.70 -14.75 -13.52
CA ILE A 993 19.61 -15.80 -13.99
C ILE A 993 19.41 -16.15 -15.46
N GLN A 994 18.16 -16.18 -15.93
CA GLN A 994 17.87 -16.49 -17.32
C GLN A 994 18.61 -15.52 -18.27
N SER A 995 18.70 -14.23 -17.93
CA SER A 995 19.43 -13.23 -18.73
C SER A 995 20.91 -13.58 -18.91
N TYR A 996 21.55 -14.21 -17.93
CA TYR A 996 22.97 -14.57 -17.98
C TYR A 996 23.20 -15.81 -18.85
N LEU A 997 22.25 -16.75 -18.83
CA LEU A 997 22.25 -17.88 -19.77
C LEU A 997 22.02 -17.42 -21.21
N PHE A 998 21.13 -16.44 -21.41
CA PHE A 998 20.88 -15.84 -22.73
C PHE A 998 22.12 -15.16 -23.32
N GLU A 999 22.99 -14.56 -22.50
CA GLU A 999 24.21 -13.91 -22.97
C GLU A 999 25.20 -14.90 -23.57
N GLY A 1000 25.41 -16.05 -22.92
CA GLY A 1000 26.24 -17.13 -23.46
C GLY A 1000 25.71 -17.62 -24.80
N ALA A 1001 24.41 -17.91 -24.87
CA ALA A 1001 23.75 -18.33 -26.12
C ALA A 1001 23.87 -17.31 -27.24
N LEU A 1002 23.72 -16.02 -26.92
CA LEU A 1002 23.82 -14.93 -27.90
C LEU A 1002 25.26 -14.77 -28.41
N GLY A 1003 26.25 -14.88 -27.52
CA GLY A 1003 27.68 -14.85 -27.87
C GLY A 1003 28.06 -15.98 -28.81
N ASP A 1004 27.69 -17.22 -28.47
CA ASP A 1004 27.94 -18.41 -29.29
C ASP A 1004 27.26 -18.32 -30.65
N LEU A 1005 26.01 -17.84 -30.68
CA LEU A 1005 25.27 -17.64 -31.93
C LEU A 1005 25.97 -16.60 -32.81
N SER A 1006 26.35 -15.45 -32.24
CA SER A 1006 27.04 -14.38 -32.96
C SER A 1006 28.38 -14.85 -33.55
N ALA A 1007 29.12 -15.69 -32.81
CA ALA A 1007 30.36 -16.29 -33.29
C ALA A 1007 30.14 -17.25 -34.47
N ARG A 1008 29.14 -18.13 -34.41
CA ARG A 1008 28.81 -19.06 -35.51
C ARG A 1008 28.26 -18.34 -36.74
N VAL A 1009 27.40 -17.34 -36.54
CA VAL A 1009 26.89 -16.47 -37.61
C VAL A 1009 28.07 -15.87 -38.40
N ARG A 1010 29.12 -15.43 -37.72
CA ARG A 1010 30.32 -14.87 -38.35
C ARG A 1010 31.03 -15.88 -39.25
N GLN A 1011 31.21 -17.12 -38.80
CA GLN A 1011 31.84 -18.19 -39.59
C GLN A 1011 31.05 -18.46 -40.88
N TYR A 1012 29.73 -18.58 -40.76
CA TYR A 1012 28.85 -18.77 -41.91
C TYR A 1012 28.79 -17.56 -42.84
N MET A 1013 28.80 -16.33 -42.29
CA MET A 1013 28.86 -15.09 -43.07
C MET A 1013 30.15 -14.96 -43.88
N ASP A 1014 31.30 -15.30 -43.30
CA ASP A 1014 32.59 -15.27 -44.00
C ASP A 1014 32.61 -16.30 -45.15
N ALA A 1015 32.11 -17.52 -44.91
CA ALA A 1015 32.00 -18.54 -45.95
C ALA A 1015 31.07 -18.12 -47.10
N LEU A 1016 29.91 -17.54 -46.79
CA LEU A 1016 28.91 -17.14 -47.78
C LEU A 1016 29.26 -15.87 -48.55
N THR A 1017 30.06 -14.96 -47.97
CA THR A 1017 30.32 -13.63 -48.57
C THR A 1017 31.79 -13.36 -48.87
N GLY A 1018 32.70 -14.28 -48.55
CA GLY A 1018 34.15 -14.06 -48.70
C GLY A 1018 34.70 -12.93 -47.80
N GLY A 1019 33.94 -12.58 -46.75
CA GLY A 1019 34.20 -11.47 -45.85
C GLY A 1019 33.69 -10.11 -46.33
N ALA A 1020 32.90 -10.05 -47.42
CA ALA A 1020 32.31 -8.80 -47.90
C ALA A 1020 31.26 -8.23 -46.93
N LEU A 1021 30.56 -9.10 -46.20
CA LEU A 1021 29.61 -8.73 -45.15
C LEU A 1021 29.91 -9.51 -43.87
N SER A 1022 29.65 -8.90 -42.72
CA SER A 1022 29.53 -9.58 -41.44
C SER A 1022 28.23 -9.20 -40.75
N LEU A 1023 27.67 -10.14 -39.99
CA LEU A 1023 26.50 -9.93 -39.13
C LEU A 1023 26.92 -10.17 -37.69
N GLU A 1024 26.70 -9.17 -36.84
CA GLU A 1024 26.92 -9.25 -35.40
C GLU A 1024 25.58 -9.15 -34.67
N LEU A 1025 25.37 -10.05 -33.72
CA LEU A 1025 24.28 -9.98 -32.74
C LEU A 1025 24.85 -9.48 -31.42
N ARG A 1026 24.32 -8.36 -30.91
CA ARG A 1026 24.81 -7.76 -29.65
C ARG A 1026 23.69 -7.13 -28.82
N PRO A 1027 23.84 -6.97 -27.50
CA PRO A 1027 22.93 -6.16 -26.69
C PRO A 1027 23.00 -4.66 -27.08
N ALA A 1028 21.86 -3.98 -27.15
CA ALA A 1028 21.70 -2.59 -27.61
C ALA A 1028 22.32 -1.54 -26.67
N GLY A 1029 22.82 -1.95 -25.50
CA GLY A 1029 23.56 -1.10 -24.56
C GLY A 1029 25.08 -1.19 -24.71
N ALA A 1030 25.60 -1.99 -25.63
CA ALA A 1030 27.04 -2.24 -25.79
C ALA A 1030 27.75 -1.27 -26.77
N GLY A 1031 27.03 -0.34 -27.41
CA GLY A 1031 27.59 0.66 -28.32
C GLY A 1031 27.51 2.08 -27.73
N PHE A 1032 28.65 2.78 -27.69
CA PHE A 1032 28.65 4.23 -27.49
C PHE A 1032 28.03 4.91 -28.72
N ALA A 1033 27.28 5.99 -28.49
CA ALA A 1033 26.54 6.71 -29.52
C ALA A 1033 27.48 7.20 -30.64
N ALA A 1034 27.32 6.64 -31.84
CA ALA A 1034 27.86 7.25 -33.06
C ALA A 1034 26.90 8.37 -33.49
N ASP A 1035 27.39 9.61 -33.46
CA ASP A 1035 26.74 10.75 -34.08
C ASP A 1035 26.61 10.48 -35.59
N VAL A 1036 25.37 10.29 -36.06
CA VAL A 1036 25.08 10.27 -37.50
C VAL A 1036 25.03 11.72 -37.95
N ASP A 1037 26.08 12.14 -38.64
CA ASP A 1037 26.12 13.38 -39.40
C ASP A 1037 25.23 13.19 -40.64
N GLU A 1038 24.00 13.70 -40.59
CA GLU A 1038 23.10 13.77 -41.75
C GLU A 1038 23.57 14.91 -42.65
N THR A 1039 24.52 14.63 -43.53
CA THR A 1039 24.66 15.36 -44.81
C THR A 1039 23.96 14.55 -45.89
N SER A 1040 22.65 14.73 -46.04
CA SER A 1040 21.93 14.34 -47.25
C SER A 1040 21.86 15.53 -48.18
N ASP A 1041 22.50 15.40 -49.34
CA ASP A 1041 22.34 16.24 -50.52
C ASP A 1041 20.84 16.46 -50.80
N GLU A 1042 20.47 17.74 -50.91
CA GLU A 1042 19.20 18.20 -51.47
C GLU A 1042 19.17 17.89 -52.97
N THR A 1043 18.32 16.97 -53.38
CA THR A 1043 17.74 17.00 -54.73
C THR A 1043 16.33 17.58 -54.62
N ASP A 1044 16.17 18.76 -55.23
CA ASP A 1044 14.91 19.42 -55.55
C ASP A 1044 13.83 18.43 -55.99
N ASP A 1045 12.66 18.49 -55.35
CA ASP A 1045 11.41 18.49 -56.09
C ASP A 1045 10.29 19.14 -55.26
N SER A 1046 9.65 20.10 -55.91
CA SER A 1046 8.55 20.95 -55.47
C SER A 1046 7.25 20.16 -55.27
N ASP A 1047 6.50 20.44 -54.19
CA ASP A 1047 5.17 21.06 -54.29
C ASP A 1047 4.37 21.07 -52.96
N ALA A 1048 3.76 22.23 -52.70
CA ALA A 1048 2.48 22.53 -52.04
C ALA A 1048 2.26 22.26 -50.53
N ASP A 1049 2.22 23.38 -49.80
CA ASP A 1049 1.20 23.82 -48.81
C ASP A 1049 0.54 22.81 -47.86
N ASP A 1050 0.71 23.00 -46.54
CA ASP A 1050 -0.40 23.37 -45.64
C ASP A 1050 0.09 23.84 -44.25
N ASP A 1051 -0.63 24.81 -43.72
CA ASP A 1051 -0.45 25.55 -42.47
C ASP A 1051 -0.52 24.69 -41.19
N SER A 1052 0.30 25.02 -40.19
CA SER A 1052 -0.19 25.33 -38.83
C SER A 1052 0.93 25.53 -37.81
N GLU A 1053 1.01 26.77 -37.31
CA GLU A 1053 1.80 27.19 -36.16
C GLU A 1053 1.44 26.42 -34.87
N LYS A 1054 2.42 25.71 -34.27
CA LYS A 1054 2.43 25.46 -32.81
C LYS A 1054 3.83 25.64 -32.20
N LYS A 1055 3.93 26.71 -31.40
CA LYS A 1055 4.96 27.09 -30.43
C LYS A 1055 5.84 25.94 -29.90
N LYS A 1056 7.11 25.90 -30.32
CA LYS A 1056 8.20 25.17 -29.63
C LYS A 1056 8.76 26.03 -28.50
N THR A 1057 8.50 25.63 -27.26
CA THR A 1057 9.23 26.08 -26.08
C THR A 1057 10.62 25.45 -26.07
N ARG A 1058 11.66 26.29 -26.11
CA ARG A 1058 13.07 25.90 -25.94
C ARG A 1058 13.27 25.29 -24.54
N ARG A 1059 13.38 23.97 -24.46
CA ARG A 1059 13.95 23.27 -23.29
C ARG A 1059 15.39 22.85 -23.63
N ARG A 1060 16.32 23.33 -22.81
CA ARG A 1060 17.76 23.03 -22.83
C ARG A 1060 17.99 21.51 -22.85
N LYS A 1061 18.86 21.04 -23.74
CA LYS A 1061 19.39 19.67 -23.76
C LYS A 1061 20.01 19.37 -22.39
N LYS A 1062 19.41 18.41 -21.68
CA LYS A 1062 19.97 17.77 -20.48
C LYS A 1062 21.16 16.92 -20.94
N ALA A 1063 22.25 16.89 -20.16
CA ALA A 1063 23.38 15.99 -20.40
C ALA A 1063 22.90 14.53 -20.52
N PRO A 1064 23.61 13.64 -21.24
CA PRO A 1064 23.18 12.26 -21.40
C PRO A 1064 23.15 11.61 -20.02
N GLU A 1065 21.95 11.17 -19.61
CA GLU A 1065 21.84 10.25 -18.48
C GLU A 1065 22.47 8.91 -18.89
N PRO A 1066 23.12 8.18 -17.96
CA PRO A 1066 23.62 6.84 -18.24
C PRO A 1066 22.46 5.97 -18.74
N PRO A 1067 22.71 5.05 -19.69
CA PRO A 1067 21.65 4.25 -20.30
C PRO A 1067 20.87 3.53 -19.21
N SER A 1068 19.54 3.69 -19.23
CA SER A 1068 18.64 2.96 -18.34
C SER A 1068 18.86 1.46 -18.52
N ALA A 1069 18.73 0.68 -17.44
CA ALA A 1069 18.88 -0.78 -17.45
C ALA A 1069 18.02 -1.52 -18.51
N SER A 1070 17.02 -0.85 -19.10
CA SER A 1070 16.22 -1.34 -20.24
C SER A 1070 16.93 -1.27 -21.61
N ALA A 1071 17.93 -0.43 -21.81
CA ALA A 1071 18.67 -0.33 -23.08
C ALA A 1071 19.61 -1.52 -23.29
N ALA A 1072 20.10 -2.12 -22.21
CA ALA A 1072 20.88 -3.36 -22.23
C ALA A 1072 20.04 -4.60 -22.61
N GLU A 1073 18.70 -4.48 -22.70
CA GLU A 1073 17.83 -5.63 -22.94
C GLU A 1073 17.58 -5.92 -24.43
N ARG A 1074 17.71 -4.98 -25.36
CA ARG A 1074 17.35 -5.22 -26.78
C ARG A 1074 18.51 -5.88 -27.53
N ILE A 1075 18.25 -6.85 -28.40
CA ILE A 1075 19.27 -7.43 -29.29
C ILE A 1075 19.31 -6.62 -30.59
N GLU A 1076 20.47 -6.05 -30.90
CA GLU A 1076 20.79 -5.40 -32.16
C GLU A 1076 21.39 -6.39 -33.15
N ARG A 1077 21.05 -6.16 -34.43
CA ARG A 1077 21.63 -6.87 -35.59
C ARG A 1077 22.42 -5.85 -36.38
N VAL A 1078 23.74 -5.87 -36.24
CA VAL A 1078 24.61 -4.92 -36.91
C VAL A 1078 25.23 -5.62 -38.11
N ILE A 1079 24.96 -5.07 -39.31
CA ILE A 1079 25.61 -5.52 -40.53
C ILE A 1079 26.79 -4.59 -40.77
N HIS A 1080 27.96 -5.16 -41.03
CA HIS A 1080 29.09 -4.40 -41.54
C HIS A 1080 29.33 -4.81 -42.99
N ALA A 1081 29.52 -3.83 -43.87
CA ALA A 1081 29.80 -4.05 -45.28
C ALA A 1081 31.16 -3.46 -45.67
N ARG A 1082 31.89 -4.20 -46.49
CA ARG A 1082 33.22 -3.82 -46.98
C ARG A 1082 33.11 -2.80 -48.11
N ARG A 1083 33.77 -1.64 -47.97
CA ARG A 1083 33.98 -0.66 -49.05
C ARG A 1083 35.21 -1.04 -49.89
N HIS A 1084 35.36 -0.39 -51.05
CA HIS A 1084 36.47 -0.61 -51.99
C HIS A 1084 37.86 -0.33 -51.41
N ASP A 1085 37.95 0.48 -50.34
CA ASP A 1085 39.17 0.79 -49.58
C ASP A 1085 39.50 -0.25 -48.50
N GLY A 1086 38.71 -1.32 -48.40
CA GLY A 1086 38.84 -2.38 -47.39
C GLY A 1086 38.26 -2.01 -46.02
N VAL A 1087 37.69 -0.82 -45.83
CA VAL A 1087 37.07 -0.41 -44.57
C VAL A 1087 35.66 -0.99 -44.46
N MET A 1088 35.33 -1.51 -43.28
CA MET A 1088 33.98 -2.00 -42.97
C MET A 1088 33.13 -0.85 -42.44
N VAL A 1089 31.97 -0.61 -43.04
CA VAL A 1089 31.02 0.44 -42.62
C VAL A 1089 29.72 -0.21 -42.14
N PRO A 1090 29.12 0.25 -41.03
CA PRO A 1090 27.83 -0.24 -40.59
C PRO A 1090 26.75 0.06 -41.65
N ARG A 1091 25.92 -0.94 -41.95
CA ARG A 1091 24.73 -0.81 -42.78
C ARG A 1091 23.52 -1.32 -42.02
N SER A 1092 22.38 -0.69 -42.26
CA SER A 1092 21.11 -1.24 -41.81
C SER A 1092 20.70 -2.43 -42.67
N LEU A 1093 19.90 -3.35 -42.12
CA LEU A 1093 19.32 -4.47 -42.86
C LEU A 1093 18.53 -4.02 -44.11
N ARG A 1094 17.99 -2.78 -44.11
CA ARG A 1094 17.24 -2.20 -45.24
C ARG A 1094 18.13 -1.84 -46.42
N GLN A 1095 19.42 -1.61 -46.18
CA GLN A 1095 20.38 -1.23 -47.21
C GLN A 1095 21.00 -2.45 -47.93
N LEU A 1096 20.72 -3.67 -47.48
CA LEU A 1096 21.18 -4.88 -48.13
C LEU A 1096 20.37 -5.17 -49.41
N SER A 1097 21.06 -5.58 -50.47
CA SER A 1097 20.43 -6.16 -51.65
C SER A 1097 19.71 -7.47 -51.32
N GLY A 1098 18.81 -7.92 -52.19
CA GLY A 1098 18.04 -9.16 -52.00
C GLY A 1098 18.94 -10.39 -51.77
N GLY A 1099 20.02 -10.52 -52.56
CA GLY A 1099 20.97 -11.63 -52.42
C GLY A 1099 21.82 -11.54 -51.15
N GLU A 1100 22.26 -10.33 -50.75
CA GLU A 1100 22.99 -10.11 -49.50
C GLU A 1100 22.14 -10.43 -48.27
N ARG A 1101 20.88 -9.97 -48.25
CA ARG A 1101 19.94 -10.28 -47.18
C ARG A 1101 19.67 -11.78 -47.09
N ARG A 1102 19.57 -12.48 -48.22
CA ARG A 1102 19.35 -13.93 -48.25
C ARG A 1102 20.55 -14.71 -47.71
N ARG A 1103 21.78 -14.29 -48.04
CA ARG A 1103 23.00 -14.88 -47.44
C ARG A 1103 23.08 -14.63 -45.93
N ALA A 1104 22.75 -13.42 -45.46
CA ALA A 1104 22.72 -13.10 -44.04
C ALA A 1104 21.67 -13.92 -43.28
N ALA A 1105 20.49 -14.09 -43.87
CA ALA A 1105 19.42 -14.93 -43.34
C ALA A 1105 19.83 -16.40 -43.23
N LEU A 1106 20.44 -16.94 -44.30
CA LEU A 1106 20.95 -18.31 -44.31
C LEU A 1106 22.05 -18.53 -43.27
N ALA A 1107 23.00 -17.58 -43.15
CA ALA A 1107 24.06 -17.67 -42.14
C ALA A 1107 23.50 -17.76 -40.72
N LEU A 1108 22.50 -16.91 -40.41
CA LEU A 1108 21.84 -16.92 -39.12
C LEU A 1108 21.02 -18.18 -38.86
N ALA A 1109 20.32 -18.69 -39.88
CA ALA A 1109 19.55 -19.92 -39.78
C ALA A 1109 20.45 -21.14 -39.52
N LEU A 1110 21.56 -21.27 -40.25
CA LEU A 1110 22.52 -22.37 -40.06
C LEU A 1110 23.26 -22.26 -38.72
N ALA A 1111 23.68 -21.06 -38.33
CA ALA A 1111 24.31 -20.83 -37.03
C ALA A 1111 23.38 -21.19 -35.86
N TYR A 1112 22.10 -20.81 -35.96
CA TYR A 1112 21.09 -21.19 -34.97
C TYR A 1112 20.84 -22.70 -34.99
N ALA A 1113 20.76 -23.32 -36.18
CA ALA A 1113 20.54 -24.75 -36.32
C ALA A 1113 21.66 -25.57 -35.66
N ASP A 1114 22.91 -25.19 -35.89
CA ASP A 1114 24.07 -25.84 -35.25
C ASP A 1114 24.05 -25.66 -33.73
N LEU A 1115 23.83 -24.42 -33.27
CA LEU A 1115 23.80 -24.12 -31.84
C LEU A 1115 22.65 -24.86 -31.13
N ALA A 1116 21.48 -24.94 -31.75
CA ALA A 1116 20.34 -25.69 -31.25
C ALA A 1116 20.58 -27.20 -31.27
N SER A 1117 21.21 -27.73 -32.31
CA SER A 1117 21.54 -29.15 -32.39
C SER A 1117 22.52 -29.55 -31.29
N GLU A 1118 23.53 -28.72 -31.03
CA GLU A 1118 24.54 -28.93 -29.99
C GLU A 1118 23.96 -28.82 -28.58
N ARG A 1119 23.20 -27.75 -28.30
CA ARG A 1119 22.66 -27.48 -26.96
C ARG A 1119 21.48 -28.37 -26.57
N CYS A 1120 20.64 -28.76 -27.53
CA CYS A 1120 19.52 -29.66 -27.27
C CYS A 1120 19.91 -31.14 -27.36
N GLY A 1121 21.13 -31.47 -27.81
CA GLY A 1121 21.58 -32.85 -27.97
C GLY A 1121 20.80 -33.63 -29.04
N VAL A 1122 20.25 -32.95 -30.04
CA VAL A 1122 19.48 -33.55 -31.14
C VAL A 1122 20.18 -33.26 -32.46
N ALA A 1123 20.64 -34.29 -33.16
CA ALA A 1123 21.31 -34.18 -34.44
C ALA A 1123 20.51 -34.86 -35.55
N CYS A 1124 20.43 -34.22 -36.72
CA CYS A 1124 19.85 -34.80 -37.93
C CYS A 1124 20.86 -34.73 -39.07
N ASP A 1125 21.06 -35.83 -39.79
CA ASP A 1125 22.00 -35.88 -40.92
C ASP A 1125 21.39 -35.37 -42.25
N THR A 1126 20.13 -34.93 -42.21
CA THR A 1126 19.44 -34.29 -43.32
C THR A 1126 19.36 -32.78 -43.11
N LEU A 1127 19.36 -32.00 -44.18
CA LEU A 1127 19.08 -30.56 -44.21
C LEU A 1127 18.15 -30.27 -45.40
N VAL A 1128 17.14 -29.44 -45.21
CA VAL A 1128 16.16 -29.08 -46.23
C VAL A 1128 16.10 -27.55 -46.35
N LEU A 1129 16.31 -27.04 -47.56
CA LEU A 1129 16.41 -25.62 -47.89
C LEU A 1129 15.48 -25.27 -49.05
N ASP A 1130 14.36 -24.63 -48.76
CA ASP A 1130 13.38 -24.29 -49.78
C ASP A 1130 13.68 -22.90 -50.40
N GLU A 1131 13.97 -22.86 -51.70
CA GLU A 1131 14.25 -21.66 -52.51
C GLU A 1131 15.41 -20.77 -52.00
N VAL A 1132 16.36 -21.33 -51.26
CA VAL A 1132 17.46 -20.56 -50.64
C VAL A 1132 18.41 -19.89 -51.66
N VAL A 1133 18.51 -20.46 -52.86
CA VAL A 1133 19.40 -19.96 -53.93
C VAL A 1133 18.73 -18.91 -54.83
N GLN A 1134 17.43 -18.68 -54.69
CA GLN A 1134 16.71 -17.71 -55.49
C GLN A 1134 17.17 -16.28 -55.15
N HIS A 1135 17.36 -15.43 -56.16
CA HIS A 1135 17.94 -14.07 -56.07
C HIS A 1135 19.43 -14.01 -55.71
N LEU A 1136 20.16 -15.14 -55.73
CA LEU A 1136 21.62 -15.14 -55.66
C LEU A 1136 22.22 -15.07 -57.07
N ASP A 1137 23.37 -14.42 -57.17
CA ASP A 1137 24.24 -14.43 -58.34
C ASP A 1137 25.03 -15.74 -58.46
N ALA A 1138 25.66 -15.99 -59.60
CA ALA A 1138 26.42 -17.23 -59.84
C ALA A 1138 27.52 -17.47 -58.78
N GLU A 1139 28.19 -16.41 -58.33
CA GLU A 1139 29.15 -16.48 -57.23
C GLU A 1139 28.48 -16.87 -55.91
N GLY A 1140 27.35 -16.23 -55.57
CA GLY A 1140 26.57 -16.55 -54.38
C GLY A 1140 26.08 -18.00 -54.36
N ILE A 1141 25.59 -18.52 -55.48
CA ILE A 1141 25.14 -19.93 -55.60
C ILE A 1141 26.33 -20.88 -55.43
N SER A 1142 27.48 -20.58 -56.03
CA SER A 1142 28.69 -21.38 -55.88
C SER A 1142 29.17 -21.45 -54.43
N ARG A 1143 29.19 -20.32 -53.72
CA ARG A 1143 29.58 -20.24 -52.30
C ARG A 1143 28.60 -20.99 -51.39
N VAL A 1144 27.28 -20.81 -51.60
CA VAL A 1144 26.26 -21.56 -50.87
C VAL A 1144 26.45 -23.05 -51.08
N THR A 1145 26.61 -23.50 -52.32
CA THR A 1145 26.73 -24.93 -52.64
C THR A 1145 28.01 -25.53 -52.04
N SER A 1146 29.12 -24.80 -52.09
CA SER A 1146 30.39 -25.20 -51.48
C SER A 1146 30.27 -25.33 -49.95
N LEU A 1147 29.59 -24.38 -49.30
CA LEU A 1147 29.30 -24.45 -47.88
C LEU A 1147 28.44 -25.68 -47.55
N LEU A 1148 27.36 -25.92 -48.29
CA LEU A 1148 26.43 -27.03 -48.04
C LEU A 1148 27.11 -28.40 -48.17
N ARG A 1149 28.08 -28.55 -49.09
CA ARG A 1149 28.90 -29.77 -49.20
C ARG A 1149 29.86 -29.96 -48.03
N ALA A 1150 30.34 -28.86 -47.45
CA ALA A 1150 31.25 -28.90 -46.30
C ALA A 1150 30.53 -29.24 -44.98
N LEU A 1151 29.21 -29.07 -44.92
CA LEU A 1151 28.43 -29.41 -43.74
C LEU A 1151 28.44 -30.93 -43.48
N PRO A 1152 28.43 -31.37 -42.21
CA PRO A 1152 28.40 -32.79 -41.85
C PRO A 1152 26.98 -33.40 -42.04
N LYS A 1153 26.38 -33.21 -43.20
CA LYS A 1153 25.05 -33.72 -43.58
C LYS A 1153 25.21 -34.79 -44.66
N LYS A 1154 24.51 -35.91 -44.52
CA LYS A 1154 24.48 -36.98 -45.55
C LYS A 1154 23.55 -36.64 -46.71
N THR A 1155 22.52 -35.84 -46.44
CA THR A 1155 21.55 -35.38 -47.44
C THR A 1155 21.26 -33.90 -47.22
N VAL A 1156 21.45 -33.08 -48.26
CA VAL A 1156 20.98 -31.70 -48.31
C VAL A 1156 19.99 -31.59 -49.47
N LEU A 1157 18.71 -31.40 -49.18
CA LEU A 1157 17.69 -31.15 -50.18
C LEU A 1157 17.50 -29.66 -50.36
N LEU A 1158 17.59 -29.16 -51.57
CA LEU A 1158 17.26 -27.77 -51.88
C LEU A 1158 16.26 -27.67 -53.02
N THR A 1159 15.31 -26.73 -52.95
CA THR A 1159 14.41 -26.46 -54.09
C THR A 1159 14.93 -25.26 -54.87
N SER A 1160 14.80 -25.30 -56.20
CA SER A 1160 15.13 -24.17 -57.06
C SER A 1160 14.09 -23.98 -58.16
N GLN A 1161 13.95 -22.74 -58.63
CA GLN A 1161 13.28 -22.45 -59.89
C GLN A 1161 14.22 -22.85 -61.03
N ALA A 1162 13.67 -23.49 -62.06
CA ALA A 1162 14.45 -24.22 -63.05
C ALA A 1162 15.40 -23.30 -63.82
N ASP A 1163 16.70 -23.58 -63.71
CA ASP A 1163 17.69 -23.03 -64.64
C ASP A 1163 18.79 -24.07 -64.86
N SER A 1164 18.93 -24.53 -66.11
CA SER A 1164 19.95 -25.54 -66.51
C SER A 1164 21.39 -25.07 -66.25
N SER A 1165 21.56 -23.76 -66.09
CA SER A 1165 22.81 -23.06 -65.81
C SER A 1165 23.41 -23.39 -64.45
N THR A 1166 22.62 -23.79 -63.43
CA THR A 1166 23.09 -24.03 -62.05
C THR A 1166 22.96 -25.47 -61.58
N ALA A 1167 22.21 -26.31 -62.31
CA ALA A 1167 22.03 -27.74 -62.02
C ALA A 1167 23.35 -28.53 -61.94
N HIS A 1168 24.43 -28.00 -62.54
CA HIS A 1168 25.76 -28.61 -62.50
C HIS A 1168 26.51 -28.41 -61.18
N LEU A 1169 26.05 -27.49 -60.33
CA LEU A 1169 26.65 -27.22 -59.03
C LEU A 1169 26.25 -28.25 -57.98
N PHE A 1170 25.17 -29.01 -58.20
CA PHE A 1170 24.62 -29.99 -57.25
C PHE A 1170 25.01 -31.44 -57.61
N ASP A 1171 25.02 -32.31 -56.60
CA ASP A 1171 25.43 -33.72 -56.73
C ASP A 1171 24.33 -34.56 -57.40
N VAL A 1172 23.06 -34.25 -57.07
CA VAL A 1172 21.87 -34.92 -57.61
C VAL A 1172 20.83 -33.87 -58.03
N VAL A 1173 20.10 -34.14 -59.11
CA VAL A 1173 19.00 -33.30 -59.62
C VAL A 1173 17.73 -34.15 -59.73
N ASP A 1174 16.81 -33.97 -58.80
CA ASP A 1174 15.49 -34.62 -58.83
C ASP A 1174 14.45 -33.71 -59.47
N LYS A 1175 13.46 -34.31 -60.12
CA LYS A 1175 12.43 -33.57 -60.83
C LYS A 1175 11.04 -33.95 -60.36
N VAL A 1176 10.26 -32.96 -59.92
CA VAL A 1176 8.84 -33.10 -59.60
C VAL A 1176 8.03 -32.66 -60.81
N VAL A 1177 7.25 -33.57 -61.39
CA VAL A 1177 6.44 -33.31 -62.57
C VAL A 1177 4.97 -33.31 -62.18
N LYS A 1178 4.26 -32.22 -62.45
CA LYS A 1178 2.80 -32.15 -62.26
C LYS A 1178 2.09 -32.47 -63.57
N GLY A 1179 1.37 -33.59 -63.59
CA GLY A 1179 0.50 -34.04 -64.67
C GLY A 1179 -0.98 -33.90 -64.33
N VAL A 1180 -1.84 -34.42 -65.20
CA VAL A 1180 -3.32 -34.34 -65.07
C VAL A 1180 -3.83 -35.11 -63.83
N GLN A 1181 -3.12 -36.17 -63.42
CA GLN A 1181 -3.47 -37.01 -62.27
C GLN A 1181 -2.70 -36.65 -60.98
N GLY A 1182 -2.20 -35.41 -60.89
CA GLY A 1182 -1.38 -34.95 -59.77
C GLY A 1182 0.12 -34.95 -60.05
N SER A 1183 0.93 -34.78 -59.00
CA SER A 1183 2.39 -34.73 -59.09
C SER A 1183 3.03 -36.10 -58.88
N SER A 1184 4.11 -36.36 -59.63
CA SER A 1184 5.03 -37.48 -59.46
C SER A 1184 6.47 -36.99 -59.34
N VAL A 1185 7.38 -37.85 -58.87
CA VAL A 1185 8.80 -37.52 -58.69
C VAL A 1185 9.64 -38.48 -59.52
N ALA A 1186 10.47 -37.94 -60.40
CA ALA A 1186 11.54 -38.66 -61.07
C ALA A 1186 12.84 -38.47 -60.26
N ILE A 1187 13.37 -39.57 -59.74
CA ILE A 1187 14.59 -39.61 -58.94
C ILE A 1187 15.74 -39.97 -59.87
N ALA A 1188 16.68 -39.06 -60.07
CA ALA A 1188 17.82 -39.36 -60.94
C ALA A 1188 18.75 -40.42 -60.29
N SER A 1189 19.01 -41.54 -60.97
CA SER A 1189 20.00 -42.55 -60.56
C SER A 1189 21.43 -42.21 -61.01
N GLY A 1190 21.70 -40.95 -61.33
CA GLY A 1190 22.88 -40.47 -62.05
C GLY A 1190 22.47 -39.55 -63.20
N ALA A 1191 23.38 -38.70 -63.71
CA ALA A 1191 23.05 -37.58 -64.59
C ALA A 1191 22.72 -37.93 -66.07
N ASP A 1192 22.60 -39.22 -66.43
CA ASP A 1192 22.23 -39.68 -67.78
C ASP A 1192 20.87 -40.42 -67.74
N VAL A 1193 19.77 -39.69 -67.52
CA VAL A 1193 18.41 -40.24 -67.61
C VAL A 1193 17.67 -39.59 -68.78
N ASP A 1194 17.18 -40.44 -69.69
CA ASP A 1194 16.21 -40.04 -70.70
C ASP A 1194 14.84 -39.87 -70.01
N TRP A 1195 14.48 -38.62 -69.72
CA TRP A 1195 13.32 -38.28 -68.87
C TRP A 1195 11.98 -38.80 -69.41
N GLU A 1196 11.89 -39.08 -70.72
CA GLU A 1196 10.69 -39.67 -71.32
C GLU A 1196 10.53 -41.16 -71.00
N GLU A 1197 11.61 -41.90 -70.76
CA GLU A 1197 11.56 -43.35 -70.52
C GLU A 1197 11.13 -43.69 -69.07
N GLU A 1198 11.63 -42.96 -68.06
CA GLU A 1198 11.25 -43.18 -66.65
C GLU A 1198 9.83 -42.70 -66.32
N LEU A 1199 9.38 -41.58 -66.90
CA LEU A 1199 8.00 -41.09 -66.69
C LEU A 1199 6.98 -42.08 -67.26
N ASN A 1200 7.26 -42.66 -68.44
CA ASN A 1200 6.45 -43.70 -69.07
C ASN A 1200 6.47 -45.04 -68.31
N ALA A 1201 7.53 -45.34 -67.56
CA ALA A 1201 7.58 -46.52 -66.69
C ALA A 1201 6.72 -46.36 -65.43
N SER A 1202 6.65 -45.15 -64.86
CA SER A 1202 5.81 -44.85 -63.69
C SER A 1202 4.31 -44.72 -64.01
N GLU A 1203 3.94 -44.28 -65.22
CA GLU A 1203 2.54 -44.22 -65.67
C GLU A 1203 1.99 -45.60 -66.09
N ARG A 1204 2.86 -46.61 -66.29
CA ARG A 1204 2.47 -47.99 -66.65
C ARG A 1204 2.34 -48.94 -65.45
N ALA A 1205 2.75 -48.52 -64.26
CA ALA A 1205 2.62 -49.27 -62.99
C ALA A 1205 1.49 -48.66 -62.14
#